data_AF-A0A9W6VEX0-F1
#
_entry.id   AF-A0A9W6VEX0-F1
#
_cell.length_a   1.000
_cell.length_b   1.000
_cell.length_c   1.000
_cell.angle_alpha   90.00
_cell.angle_beta   90.00
_cell.angle_gamma   90.00
#
_symmetry.space_group_name_H-M   'P 1'
#
loop_
_entity.id
_entity.type
_entity.pdbx_description
1 polymer ?
#
loop_
_entity_poly.entity_id
_entity_poly.type
_entity_poly.pdbx_seq_one_letter_code
_entity_poly.pdbx_strand_id
1 'polypeptide(L)'
;MRAFRATRINDAVLWHVDVGASVGKRVMTLENPTGWRRLVGEYATLLQLADPLTPQARGQRFNSLIAELFTAFGINAKSNQNSVGELDVTFSHGGRRFILEAKWEKRKTATGPIAKLQRRVEQRMVGVTGVFLSMQGYSESALVEIDKGRRLDVLLLDQSHWEAMLSGFVQPPELLDLVTDAASYHGRAYTSLDALLAPEGSEPKVTFGCPPEISSRSFRPIVDNVRSEVVVAGIQSRRPGVASAGVGRLLITTDHGVMSLDLAKHQATWAVSATGCRDNPLPMPGNAILIQRAYGVGQYRDARLSAMLCGGSPSETSQLLSGPDGSAWRFAPKIADAKPGQPAALVKLNEAAGTQDEVPSLPATAAAAVWLNSTDLVVADESELRVLSTGFDVKRRTVFPGKLPVSMSVVDERRIVWLDANSTLWATDILNEQHTEIGSFSSIEALACCLDESKKLAYIAGRYRSQDAENRVAVFSVKATGSWFPRPSRRASTIARRQGAHKEHTSQNQLLPVRPELDQTDGSRATGSASSRDLTPEPSPARNDDARHVDQHRGYRDGADLATRLPLQVLERAIATNFDVARWLQPWRERWRQAVTENDDFALPEWLPLTARMLGSYAAPPDIIDSHFTPEPAYVTGFSDGMRASWKSAVQRGYVPSDTKALRDWLLQSVRDSTGGGTLRGQLTLRQLRSVSARNRMTAAWKRAGRVVLWLITIFFGIGTIAAIVITATGEWPQHTTLNTVAGNLFYEVPFLGLLSYLLFDIRKRTKRKRGN
;
A
#
# COMPACT_ATOMS: atom_id res chain seq x y z
N MET A 1 14.22 8.32 -29.60
CA MET A 1 14.74 7.18 -30.37
C MET A 1 15.27 6.15 -29.38
N ARG A 2 14.71 4.94 -29.36
CA ARG A 2 15.22 3.78 -28.60
C ARG A 2 15.99 2.88 -29.57
N ALA A 3 17.08 2.28 -29.11
CA ALA A 3 17.89 1.36 -29.91
C ALA A 3 17.19 0.00 -30.06
N PHE A 4 17.04 -0.47 -31.30
CA PHE A 4 16.61 -1.82 -31.63
C PHE A 4 17.84 -2.71 -31.79
N ARG A 5 17.84 -3.92 -31.21
CA ARG A 5 18.88 -4.92 -31.44
C ARG A 5 18.27 -6.06 -32.23
N ALA A 6 18.79 -6.30 -33.44
CA ALA A 6 18.43 -7.43 -34.28
C ALA A 6 19.51 -8.51 -34.15
N THR A 7 19.10 -9.76 -33.96
CA THR A 7 19.99 -10.93 -34.04
C THR A 7 19.48 -11.82 -35.17
N ARG A 8 20.34 -12.10 -36.16
CA ARG A 8 20.03 -13.00 -37.30
C ARG A 8 20.41 -14.43 -36.96
N ILE A 9 19.48 -15.37 -37.10
CA ILE A 9 19.78 -16.80 -37.31
C ILE A 9 18.86 -17.30 -38.44
N ASN A 10 19.47 -17.82 -39.52
CA ASN A 10 18.85 -18.53 -40.66
C ASN A 10 17.59 -17.91 -41.29
N ASP A 11 17.78 -16.84 -42.07
CA ASP A 11 16.87 -16.31 -43.10
C ASP A 11 15.38 -16.05 -42.76
N ALA A 12 15.02 -16.02 -41.48
CA ALA A 12 13.75 -15.46 -41.01
C ALA A 12 13.98 -14.26 -40.09
N VAL A 13 13.46 -13.08 -40.46
CA VAL A 13 13.42 -11.92 -39.58
C VAL A 13 12.26 -12.11 -38.60
N LEU A 14 12.53 -12.76 -37.47
CA LEU A 14 11.61 -12.80 -36.33
C LEU A 14 11.73 -11.50 -35.53
N TRP A 15 10.69 -10.68 -35.59
CA TRP A 15 10.54 -9.52 -34.71
C TRP A 15 10.20 -10.02 -33.30
N HIS A 16 11.21 -10.14 -32.44
CA HIS A 16 10.95 -10.25 -31.00
C HIS A 16 10.45 -8.90 -30.50
N VAL A 17 9.13 -8.79 -30.34
CA VAL A 17 8.57 -7.82 -29.41
C VAL A 17 8.80 -8.42 -28.03
N ASP A 18 9.77 -7.87 -27.29
CA ASP A 18 9.81 -8.05 -25.84
C ASP A 18 8.53 -7.41 -25.28
N VAL A 19 7.47 -8.21 -25.18
CA VAL A 19 6.32 -7.92 -24.32
C VAL A 19 6.74 -8.31 -22.90
N GLY A 20 7.85 -7.73 -22.43
CA GLY A 20 8.15 -7.65 -21.01
C GLY A 20 7.12 -6.71 -20.42
N ALA A 21 5.94 -7.24 -20.07
CA ALA A 21 4.89 -6.54 -19.37
C ALA A 21 5.37 -6.22 -17.94
N SER A 22 6.31 -5.30 -17.80
CA SER A 22 6.44 -4.50 -16.59
C SER A 22 5.33 -3.44 -16.60
N VAL A 23 4.07 -3.90 -16.59
CA VAL A 23 2.99 -3.08 -16.06
C VAL A 23 3.31 -2.99 -14.58
N GLY A 24 3.99 -1.91 -14.20
CA GLY A 24 3.95 -1.45 -12.82
C GLY A 24 2.49 -1.13 -12.52
N LYS A 25 1.70 -2.16 -12.19
CA LYS A 25 0.34 -2.03 -11.68
C LYS A 25 0.50 -1.10 -10.49
N ARG A 26 0.04 0.14 -10.66
CA ARG A 26 -0.11 1.14 -9.60
C ARG A 26 -0.70 0.39 -8.43
N VAL A 27 0.00 0.31 -7.31
CA VAL A 27 -0.61 -0.13 -6.04
C VAL A 27 -1.70 0.90 -5.76
N MET A 28 -2.94 0.57 -6.09
CA MET A 28 -4.09 1.39 -5.72
C MET A 28 -4.25 1.25 -4.21
N THR A 29 -3.91 2.32 -3.50
CA THR A 29 -4.25 2.45 -2.08
C THR A 29 -5.77 2.41 -1.97
N LEU A 30 -6.30 1.46 -1.20
CA LEU A 30 -7.73 1.35 -0.94
C LEU A 30 -8.23 2.67 -0.34
N GLU A 31 -9.14 3.37 -1.04
CA GLU A 31 -9.56 4.72 -0.64
C GLU A 31 -10.42 4.69 0.63
N ASN A 32 -11.19 3.62 0.82
CA ASN A 32 -12.07 3.44 1.99
C ASN A 32 -12.07 1.99 2.53
N PRO A 33 -11.06 1.60 3.33
CA PRO A 33 -10.95 0.25 3.90
C PRO A 33 -12.12 -0.18 4.77
N THR A 34 -12.61 0.71 5.63
CA THR A 34 -13.73 0.42 6.54
C THR A 34 -15.03 0.31 5.77
N GLY A 35 -15.24 1.18 4.78
CA GLY A 35 -16.40 1.13 3.89
C GLY A 35 -16.46 -0.18 3.11
N TRP A 36 -15.32 -0.64 2.57
CA TRP A 36 -15.24 -1.92 1.87
C TRP A 36 -15.63 -3.11 2.75
N ARG A 37 -15.13 -3.20 3.99
CA ARG A 37 -15.51 -4.29 4.91
C ARG A 37 -17.01 -4.33 5.22
N ARG A 38 -17.65 -3.16 5.33
CA ARG A 38 -19.11 -3.07 5.52
C ARG A 38 -19.87 -3.71 4.36
N LEU A 39 -19.39 -3.55 3.12
CA LEU A 39 -20.05 -4.11 1.93
C LEU A 39 -20.07 -5.65 1.95
N VAL A 40 -19.03 -6.27 2.50
CA VAL A 40 -18.96 -7.74 2.64
C VAL A 40 -20.05 -8.24 3.59
N GLY A 41 -20.22 -7.60 4.75
CA GLY A 41 -21.29 -7.93 5.70
C GLY A 41 -22.68 -7.67 5.12
N GLU A 42 -22.84 -6.58 4.37
CA GLU A 42 -24.10 -6.25 3.72
C GLU A 42 -24.50 -7.25 2.62
N TYR A 43 -23.52 -7.74 1.84
CA TYR A 43 -23.75 -8.82 0.88
C TYR A 43 -24.24 -10.10 1.56
N ALA A 44 -23.70 -10.44 2.73
CA ALA A 44 -24.18 -11.57 3.53
C ALA A 44 -25.65 -11.41 3.96
N THR A 45 -26.07 -10.20 4.34
CA THR A 45 -27.48 -9.90 4.62
C THR A 45 -28.36 -10.09 3.38
N LEU A 46 -27.89 -9.68 2.20
CA LEU A 46 -28.63 -9.87 0.94
C LEU A 46 -28.75 -11.35 0.54
N LEU A 47 -27.77 -12.20 0.91
CA LEU A 47 -27.83 -13.65 0.71
C LEU A 47 -28.90 -14.31 1.58
N GLN A 48 -29.06 -13.86 2.82
CA GLN A 48 -29.96 -14.49 3.80
C GLN A 48 -31.45 -14.14 3.61
N LEU A 49 -31.78 -13.10 2.83
CA LEU A 49 -33.17 -12.60 2.66
C LEU A 49 -33.85 -12.40 4.03
N ALA A 50 -33.31 -11.52 4.88
CA ALA A 50 -34.05 -11.09 6.06
C ALA A 50 -35.36 -10.41 5.62
N ASP A 51 -36.49 -10.90 6.12
CA ASP A 51 -37.82 -10.33 5.88
C ASP A 51 -37.80 -8.87 6.43
N PRO A 52 -37.93 -7.83 5.59
CA PRO A 52 -38.93 -7.72 4.53
C PRO A 52 -38.40 -7.32 3.14
N LEU A 53 -37.23 -7.81 2.71
CA LEU A 53 -36.65 -7.42 1.40
C LEU A 53 -37.33 -8.14 0.22
N THR A 54 -38.13 -7.41 -0.57
CA THR A 54 -38.67 -7.92 -1.84
C THR A 54 -37.54 -8.18 -2.86
N PRO A 55 -37.71 -9.08 -3.85
CA PRO A 55 -36.70 -9.33 -4.89
C PRO A 55 -36.26 -8.07 -5.65
N GLN A 56 -37.20 -7.14 -5.88
CA GLN A 56 -36.91 -5.86 -6.52
C GLN A 56 -36.08 -4.95 -5.62
N ALA A 57 -36.43 -4.82 -4.33
CA ALA A 57 -35.64 -4.06 -3.37
C ALA A 57 -34.23 -4.63 -3.22
N ARG A 58 -34.10 -5.97 -3.23
CA ARG A 58 -32.79 -6.65 -3.22
C ARG A 58 -31.97 -6.31 -4.46
N GLY A 59 -32.57 -6.36 -5.65
CA GLY A 59 -31.90 -5.99 -6.90
C GLY A 59 -31.42 -4.54 -6.90
N GLN A 60 -32.29 -3.60 -6.51
CA GLN A 60 -31.92 -2.18 -6.40
C GLN A 60 -30.80 -1.94 -5.39
N ARG A 61 -30.82 -2.65 -4.25
CA ARG A 61 -29.74 -2.54 -3.27
C ARG A 61 -28.43 -3.12 -3.80
N PHE A 62 -28.50 -4.25 -4.50
CA PHE A 62 -27.34 -4.88 -5.13
C PHE A 62 -26.67 -3.96 -6.17
N ASN A 63 -27.45 -3.27 -7.00
CA ASN A 63 -26.94 -2.27 -7.94
C ASN A 63 -26.12 -1.18 -7.22
N SER A 64 -26.64 -0.65 -6.12
CA SER A 64 -25.92 0.34 -5.31
C SER A 64 -24.67 -0.25 -4.64
N LEU A 65 -24.72 -1.51 -4.21
CA LEU A 65 -23.59 -2.20 -3.58
C LEU A 65 -22.43 -2.43 -4.58
N ILE A 66 -22.72 -2.72 -5.84
CA ILE A 66 -21.73 -2.78 -6.93
C ILE A 66 -21.07 -1.41 -7.14
N ALA A 67 -21.86 -0.33 -7.23
CA ALA A 67 -21.34 1.01 -7.43
C ALA A 67 -20.47 1.50 -6.24
N GLU A 68 -20.89 1.18 -5.01
CA GLU A 68 -20.12 1.44 -3.79
C GLU A 68 -18.79 0.69 -3.77
N LEU A 69 -18.78 -0.60 -4.18
CA LEU A 69 -17.55 -1.39 -4.29
C LEU A 69 -16.59 -0.76 -5.31
N PHE A 70 -17.08 -0.43 -6.50
CA PHE A 70 -16.26 0.19 -7.54
C PHE A 70 -15.66 1.52 -7.06
N THR A 71 -16.47 2.35 -6.38
CA THR A 71 -16.03 3.62 -5.81
C THR A 71 -14.97 3.41 -4.72
N ALA A 72 -15.09 2.38 -3.87
CA ALA A 72 -14.09 2.07 -2.84
C ALA A 72 -12.70 1.73 -3.42
N PHE A 73 -12.67 1.26 -4.67
CA PHE A 73 -11.45 0.99 -5.45
C PHE A 73 -11.14 2.07 -6.50
N GLY A 74 -11.65 3.28 -6.33
CA GLY A 74 -11.30 4.44 -7.17
C GLY A 74 -11.94 4.47 -8.56
N ILE A 75 -12.92 3.60 -8.84
CA ILE A 75 -13.70 3.61 -10.08
C ILE A 75 -14.93 4.50 -9.85
N ASN A 76 -15.07 5.57 -10.64
CA ASN A 76 -16.23 6.44 -10.58
C ASN A 76 -17.46 5.72 -11.14
N ALA A 77 -18.27 5.14 -10.24
CA ALA A 77 -19.46 4.38 -10.57
C ALA A 77 -20.73 5.03 -9.98
N LYS A 78 -21.85 4.90 -10.69
CA LYS A 78 -23.16 5.39 -10.27
C LYS A 78 -24.22 4.33 -10.52
N SER A 79 -25.06 4.05 -9.54
CA SER A 79 -26.21 3.16 -9.68
C SER A 79 -27.48 3.90 -10.15
N ASN A 80 -28.47 3.14 -10.62
CA ASN A 80 -29.85 3.56 -10.89
C ASN A 80 -29.97 4.86 -11.71
N GLN A 81 -29.35 4.89 -12.89
CA GLN A 81 -29.41 6.06 -13.77
C GLN A 81 -30.67 6.02 -14.64
N ASN A 82 -31.57 7.01 -14.46
CA ASN A 82 -32.88 7.04 -15.11
C ASN A 82 -32.96 7.91 -16.38
N SER A 83 -31.90 8.67 -16.70
CA SER A 83 -31.99 9.81 -17.63
C SER A 83 -32.20 9.42 -19.10
N VAL A 84 -31.93 8.16 -19.52
CA VAL A 84 -32.10 7.68 -20.91
C VAL A 84 -32.43 6.16 -20.96
N GLY A 85 -33.28 5.71 -20.03
CA GLY A 85 -33.57 4.29 -19.77
C GLY A 85 -32.86 3.78 -18.52
N GLU A 86 -33.54 2.94 -17.74
CA GLU A 86 -33.04 2.38 -16.48
C GLU A 86 -31.78 1.55 -16.73
N LEU A 87 -30.64 2.06 -16.25
CA LEU A 87 -29.35 1.37 -16.22
C LEU A 87 -28.97 1.10 -14.76
N ASP A 88 -28.63 -0.15 -14.46
CA ASP A 88 -28.33 -0.58 -13.10
C ASP A 88 -27.08 0.12 -12.56
N VAL A 89 -25.97 0.06 -13.29
CA VAL A 89 -24.71 0.75 -12.93
C VAL A 89 -24.03 1.32 -14.16
N THR A 90 -23.45 2.52 -14.04
CA THR A 90 -22.61 3.13 -15.07
C THR A 90 -21.28 3.55 -14.47
N PHE A 91 -20.18 3.34 -15.19
CA PHE A 91 -18.85 3.67 -14.69
C PHE A 91 -17.84 3.93 -15.80
N SER A 92 -16.66 4.40 -15.43
CA SER A 92 -15.53 4.59 -16.36
C SER A 92 -14.25 3.98 -15.80
N HIS A 93 -13.56 3.20 -16.62
CA HIS A 93 -12.32 2.51 -16.26
C HIS A 93 -11.37 2.50 -17.46
N GLY A 94 -10.07 2.76 -17.25
CA GLY A 94 -9.08 2.79 -18.34
C GLY A 94 -9.39 3.78 -19.48
N GLY A 95 -10.12 4.87 -19.21
CA GLY A 95 -10.58 5.81 -20.26
C GLY A 95 -11.76 5.32 -21.10
N ARG A 96 -12.28 4.13 -20.83
CA ARG A 96 -13.48 3.54 -21.47
C ARG A 96 -14.72 3.76 -20.60
N ARG A 97 -15.89 3.74 -21.24
CA ARG A 97 -17.19 3.86 -20.56
C ARG A 97 -17.90 2.51 -20.54
N PHE A 98 -18.46 2.18 -19.40
CA PHE A 98 -19.16 0.93 -19.18
C PHE A 98 -20.58 1.17 -18.69
N ILE A 99 -21.49 0.31 -19.15
CA ILE A 99 -22.82 0.14 -18.57
C ILE A 99 -22.91 -1.30 -18.06
N LEU A 100 -23.43 -1.49 -16.85
CA LEU A 100 -23.58 -2.80 -16.24
C LEU A 100 -25.05 -3.06 -15.95
N GLU A 101 -25.49 -4.27 -16.27
CA GLU A 101 -26.82 -4.81 -15.92
C GLU A 101 -26.62 -6.04 -15.03
N ALA A 102 -27.27 -6.05 -13.86
CA ALA A 102 -27.07 -7.06 -12.82
C ALA A 102 -28.36 -7.86 -12.62
N LYS A 103 -28.23 -9.19 -12.62
CA LYS A 103 -29.35 -10.11 -12.42
C LYS A 103 -29.13 -11.02 -11.22
N TRP A 104 -30.09 -10.96 -10.30
CA TRP A 104 -30.18 -11.81 -9.11
C TRP A 104 -31.46 -12.65 -9.14
N GLU A 105 -31.53 -13.54 -10.14
CA GLU A 105 -32.62 -14.51 -10.32
C GLU A 105 -32.18 -15.90 -9.84
N LYS A 106 -33.09 -16.88 -9.71
CA LYS A 106 -32.73 -18.27 -9.34
C LYS A 106 -32.26 -19.12 -10.54
N ARG A 107 -32.62 -18.72 -11.76
CA ARG A 107 -32.32 -19.45 -13.00
C ARG A 107 -31.08 -18.86 -13.68
N LYS A 108 -30.35 -19.73 -14.39
CA LYS A 108 -29.29 -19.30 -15.31
C LYS A 108 -29.84 -18.34 -16.36
N THR A 109 -29.06 -17.32 -16.69
CA THR A 109 -29.46 -16.32 -17.68
C THR A 109 -29.33 -16.89 -19.10
N ALA A 110 -30.41 -16.78 -19.89
CA ALA A 110 -30.46 -17.15 -21.31
C ALA A 110 -30.05 -15.97 -22.22
N THR A 111 -30.04 -16.17 -23.55
CA THR A 111 -29.61 -15.13 -24.51
C THR A 111 -30.47 -13.86 -24.47
N GLY A 112 -31.79 -13.98 -24.28
CA GLY A 112 -32.72 -12.84 -24.39
C GLY A 112 -32.32 -11.60 -23.55
N PRO A 113 -32.09 -11.75 -22.23
CA PRO A 113 -31.58 -10.66 -21.39
C PRO A 113 -30.25 -10.05 -21.87
N ILE A 114 -29.31 -10.88 -22.34
CA ILE A 114 -28.01 -10.42 -22.85
C ILE A 114 -28.21 -9.59 -24.12
N ALA A 115 -29.02 -10.08 -25.06
CA ALA A 115 -29.33 -9.38 -26.31
C ALA A 115 -30.03 -8.03 -26.06
N LYS A 116 -30.82 -7.92 -24.99
CA LYS A 116 -31.41 -6.65 -24.55
C LYS A 116 -30.34 -5.64 -24.13
N LEU A 117 -29.30 -6.07 -23.40
CA LEU A 117 -28.17 -5.22 -23.05
C LEU A 117 -27.35 -4.85 -24.29
N GLN A 118 -27.07 -5.78 -25.19
CA GLN A 118 -26.36 -5.51 -26.46
C GLN A 118 -27.07 -4.40 -27.25
N ARG A 119 -28.39 -4.51 -27.45
CA ARG A 119 -29.18 -3.47 -28.13
C ARG A 119 -29.11 -2.11 -27.41
N ARG A 120 -29.02 -2.09 -26.07
CA ARG A 120 -28.81 -0.86 -25.29
C ARG A 120 -27.41 -0.27 -25.52
N VAL A 121 -26.37 -1.11 -25.63
CA VAL A 121 -25.00 -0.67 -25.96
C VAL A 121 -24.93 -0.07 -27.36
N GLU A 122 -25.59 -0.69 -28.35
CA GLU A 122 -25.67 -0.20 -29.73
C GLU A 122 -26.32 1.19 -29.86
N GLN A 123 -27.24 1.51 -28.94
CA GLN A 123 -27.92 2.81 -28.86
C GLN A 123 -27.06 3.91 -28.18
N ARG A 124 -25.77 3.67 -27.94
CA ARG A 124 -24.86 4.61 -27.28
C ARG A 124 -23.68 4.97 -28.16
N MET A 125 -22.89 5.95 -27.71
CA MET A 125 -21.68 6.36 -28.41
C MET A 125 -20.74 5.16 -28.61
N VAL A 126 -20.13 5.08 -29.79
CA VAL A 126 -19.13 4.06 -30.10
C VAL A 126 -18.06 4.02 -29.02
N GLY A 127 -17.73 2.80 -28.55
CA GLY A 127 -16.72 2.56 -27.51
C GLY A 127 -17.30 2.34 -26.10
N VAL A 128 -18.61 2.45 -25.91
CA VAL A 128 -19.27 1.94 -24.69
C VAL A 128 -19.23 0.40 -24.70
N THR A 129 -18.88 -0.20 -23.56
CA THR A 129 -18.86 -1.66 -23.36
C THR A 129 -19.93 -2.04 -22.33
N GLY A 130 -20.74 -3.05 -22.61
CA GLY A 130 -21.68 -3.61 -21.65
C GLY A 130 -21.00 -4.61 -20.72
N VAL A 131 -21.47 -4.70 -19.48
CA VAL A 131 -21.11 -5.76 -18.52
C VAL A 131 -22.41 -6.37 -18.03
N PHE A 132 -22.59 -7.67 -18.25
CA PHE A 132 -23.72 -8.40 -17.68
C PHE A 132 -23.21 -9.18 -16.47
N LEU A 133 -23.81 -8.99 -15.30
CA LEU A 133 -23.50 -9.73 -14.09
C LEU A 133 -24.68 -10.64 -13.73
N SER A 134 -24.50 -11.96 -13.81
CA SER A 134 -25.53 -12.93 -13.44
C SER A 134 -25.13 -13.75 -12.22
N MET A 135 -25.86 -13.60 -11.12
CA MET A 135 -25.55 -14.32 -9.86
C MET A 135 -25.70 -15.84 -9.99
N GLN A 136 -26.49 -16.34 -10.94
CA GLN A 136 -26.60 -17.79 -11.21
C GLN A 136 -25.82 -18.23 -12.45
N GLY A 137 -25.02 -17.34 -13.04
CA GLY A 137 -24.31 -17.58 -14.29
C GLY A 137 -25.24 -17.72 -15.50
N TYR A 138 -24.79 -18.44 -16.53
CA TYR A 138 -25.37 -18.44 -17.87
C TYR A 138 -25.73 -19.85 -18.33
N SER A 139 -26.72 -19.96 -19.24
CA SER A 139 -26.94 -21.20 -19.97
C SER A 139 -25.84 -21.42 -21.00
N GLU A 140 -25.52 -22.68 -21.28
CA GLU A 140 -24.51 -23.03 -22.29
C GLU A 140 -24.86 -22.46 -23.67
N SER A 141 -26.15 -22.52 -24.04
CA SER A 141 -26.66 -21.90 -25.28
C SER A 141 -26.38 -20.40 -25.37
N ALA A 142 -26.50 -19.67 -24.25
CA ALA A 142 -26.26 -18.23 -24.23
C ALA A 142 -24.78 -17.89 -24.43
N LEU A 143 -23.88 -18.69 -23.84
CA LEU A 143 -22.43 -18.56 -24.02
C LEU A 143 -22.01 -18.86 -25.47
N VAL A 144 -22.56 -19.92 -26.06
CA VAL A 144 -22.27 -20.28 -27.46
C VAL A 144 -22.77 -19.21 -28.43
N GLU A 145 -23.93 -18.62 -28.17
CA GLU A 145 -24.53 -17.63 -29.05
C GLU A 145 -23.79 -16.28 -29.00
N ILE A 146 -23.38 -15.83 -27.80
CA ILE A 146 -22.64 -14.57 -27.65
C ILE A 146 -21.25 -14.64 -28.29
N ASP A 147 -20.55 -15.76 -28.15
CA ASP A 147 -19.21 -15.95 -28.73
C ASP A 147 -19.26 -16.06 -30.28
N LYS A 148 -20.41 -16.44 -30.84
CA LYS A 148 -20.66 -16.46 -32.30
C LYS A 148 -21.20 -15.12 -32.83
N GLY A 149 -21.43 -14.14 -31.96
CA GLY A 149 -21.99 -12.84 -32.32
C GLY A 149 -21.09 -12.05 -33.26
N ARG A 150 -21.69 -11.10 -34.00
CA ARG A 150 -20.94 -10.24 -34.95
C ARG A 150 -19.93 -9.30 -34.29
N ARG A 151 -20.19 -8.91 -33.04
CA ARG A 151 -19.37 -7.97 -32.28
C ARG A 151 -19.40 -8.32 -30.80
N LEU A 152 -18.23 -8.34 -30.18
CA LEU A 152 -18.06 -8.55 -28.75
C LEU A 152 -18.06 -7.20 -28.03
N ASP A 153 -19.24 -6.71 -27.68
CA ASP A 153 -19.45 -5.43 -27.00
C ASP A 153 -20.03 -5.57 -25.59
N VAL A 154 -20.29 -6.81 -25.15
CA VAL A 154 -20.75 -7.17 -23.80
C VAL A 154 -19.81 -8.20 -23.19
N LEU A 155 -19.35 -7.91 -21.97
CA LEU A 155 -18.58 -8.81 -21.11
C LEU A 155 -19.53 -9.51 -20.12
N LEU A 156 -19.27 -10.77 -19.82
CA LEU A 156 -20.11 -11.58 -18.92
C LEU A 156 -19.35 -11.89 -17.63
N LEU A 157 -19.95 -11.51 -16.51
CA LEU A 157 -19.50 -11.82 -15.15
C LEU A 157 -20.54 -12.68 -14.44
N ASP A 158 -20.10 -13.45 -13.45
CA ASP A 158 -20.98 -14.24 -12.57
C ASP A 158 -20.67 -14.00 -11.08
N GLN A 159 -21.30 -14.78 -10.22
CA GLN A 159 -21.07 -14.73 -8.77
C GLN A 159 -19.60 -14.88 -8.39
N SER A 160 -18.83 -15.78 -9.02
CA SER A 160 -17.42 -16.00 -8.66
C SER A 160 -16.57 -14.74 -8.90
N HIS A 161 -16.83 -14.03 -10.00
CA HIS A 161 -16.19 -12.76 -10.32
C HIS A 161 -16.56 -11.67 -9.32
N TRP A 162 -17.86 -11.60 -8.99
CA TRP A 162 -18.39 -10.66 -8.01
C TRP A 162 -17.78 -10.88 -6.62
N GLU A 163 -17.77 -12.11 -6.13
CA GLU A 163 -17.25 -12.47 -4.82
C GLU A 163 -15.73 -12.29 -4.74
N ALA A 164 -15.01 -12.54 -5.83
CA ALA A 164 -13.58 -12.23 -5.92
C ALA A 164 -13.30 -10.73 -5.79
N MET A 165 -14.11 -9.87 -6.42
CA MET A 165 -14.04 -8.42 -6.26
C MET A 165 -14.41 -7.97 -4.84
N LEU A 166 -15.52 -8.48 -4.33
CA LEU A 166 -16.06 -8.08 -3.03
C LEU A 166 -15.15 -8.49 -1.87
N SER A 167 -14.58 -9.69 -1.92
CA SER A 167 -13.60 -10.19 -0.93
C SER A 167 -12.23 -9.52 -1.03
N GLY A 168 -11.99 -8.71 -2.06
CA GLY A 168 -10.69 -8.10 -2.35
C GLY A 168 -9.62 -9.11 -2.77
N PHE A 169 -10.00 -10.35 -3.06
CA PHE A 169 -9.12 -11.39 -3.60
C PHE A 169 -8.64 -11.03 -5.03
N VAL A 170 -9.50 -10.38 -5.81
CA VAL A 170 -9.16 -9.70 -7.08
C VAL A 170 -9.69 -8.27 -6.98
N GLN A 171 -8.91 -7.26 -7.33
CA GLN A 171 -9.41 -5.88 -7.26
C GLN A 171 -10.36 -5.60 -8.44
N PRO A 172 -11.43 -4.79 -8.30
CA PRO A 172 -12.31 -4.46 -9.42
C PRO A 172 -11.60 -3.91 -10.68
N PRO A 173 -10.61 -3.00 -10.59
CA PRO A 173 -9.85 -2.57 -11.75
C PRO A 173 -9.10 -3.72 -12.44
N GLU A 174 -8.50 -4.61 -11.64
CA GLU A 174 -7.79 -5.78 -12.15
C GLU A 174 -8.74 -6.77 -12.82
N LEU A 175 -9.88 -7.07 -12.21
CA LEU A 175 -10.85 -8.00 -12.81
C LEU A 175 -11.34 -7.46 -14.16
N LEU A 176 -11.68 -6.17 -14.22
CA LEU A 176 -12.13 -5.51 -15.45
C LEU A 176 -11.06 -5.53 -16.55
N ASP A 177 -9.78 -5.33 -16.20
CA ASP A 177 -8.67 -5.48 -17.14
C ASP A 177 -8.57 -6.92 -17.65
N LEU A 178 -8.58 -7.91 -16.74
CA LEU A 178 -8.47 -9.33 -17.07
C LEU A 178 -9.60 -9.80 -18.02
N VAL A 179 -10.86 -9.45 -17.72
CA VAL A 179 -11.98 -9.86 -18.59
C VAL A 179 -11.99 -9.10 -19.91
N THR A 180 -11.52 -7.85 -19.92
CA THR A 180 -11.39 -7.06 -21.15
C THR A 180 -10.30 -7.63 -22.04
N ASP A 181 -9.17 -8.03 -21.48
CA ASP A 181 -8.06 -8.66 -22.19
C ASP A 181 -8.46 -10.03 -22.72
N ALA A 182 -9.14 -10.86 -21.91
CA ALA A 182 -9.66 -12.15 -22.36
C ALA A 182 -10.64 -12.00 -23.54
N ALA A 183 -11.56 -11.03 -23.47
CA ALA A 183 -12.46 -10.70 -24.56
C ALA A 183 -11.72 -10.17 -25.80
N SER A 184 -10.72 -9.30 -25.61
CA SER A 184 -10.03 -8.62 -26.71
C SER A 184 -9.03 -9.53 -27.43
N TYR A 185 -8.29 -10.36 -26.71
CA TYR A 185 -7.23 -11.22 -27.26
C TYR A 185 -7.70 -12.62 -27.62
N HIS A 186 -8.73 -13.13 -26.94
CA HIS A 186 -9.23 -14.49 -27.15
C HIS A 186 -10.66 -14.56 -27.65
N GLY A 187 -11.35 -13.42 -27.80
CA GLY A 187 -12.71 -13.36 -28.36
C GLY A 187 -13.78 -13.99 -27.49
N ARG A 188 -13.54 -14.18 -26.18
CA ARG A 188 -14.48 -14.83 -25.26
C ARG A 188 -15.24 -13.80 -24.44
N ALA A 189 -16.58 -13.82 -24.49
CA ALA A 189 -17.39 -12.92 -23.68
C ALA A 189 -17.34 -13.25 -22.19
N TYR A 190 -17.18 -14.54 -21.88
CA TYR A 190 -17.10 -15.09 -20.54
C TYR A 190 -15.80 -15.89 -20.40
N THR A 191 -15.08 -15.71 -19.31
CA THR A 191 -13.95 -16.54 -18.91
C THR A 191 -14.06 -16.77 -17.41
N SER A 192 -13.88 -18.00 -16.93
CA SER A 192 -14.00 -18.29 -15.49
C SER A 192 -12.88 -17.62 -14.69
N LEU A 193 -13.12 -17.40 -13.39
CA LEU A 193 -12.12 -16.83 -12.49
C LEU A 193 -10.78 -17.61 -12.51
N ASP A 194 -10.85 -18.94 -12.50
CA ASP A 194 -9.68 -19.83 -12.61
C ASP A 194 -8.84 -19.54 -13.86
N ALA A 195 -9.51 -19.43 -15.01
CA ALA A 195 -8.84 -19.21 -16.28
C ALA A 195 -8.30 -17.78 -16.41
N LEU A 196 -8.96 -16.79 -15.81
CA LEU A 196 -8.47 -15.41 -15.77
C LEU A 196 -7.20 -15.26 -14.92
N LEU A 197 -7.06 -16.06 -13.86
CA LEU A 197 -5.93 -15.99 -12.94
C LEU A 197 -4.82 -16.99 -13.27
N ALA A 198 -5.06 -17.94 -14.16
CA ALA A 198 -4.07 -18.92 -14.58
C ALA A 198 -2.79 -18.25 -15.13
N PRO A 199 -1.59 -18.74 -14.76
CA PRO A 199 -0.34 -18.20 -15.29
C PRO A 199 -0.15 -18.55 -16.77
N GLU A 200 0.54 -17.68 -17.49
CA GLU A 200 1.02 -17.97 -18.85
C GLU A 200 2.20 -18.96 -18.79
N GLY A 201 1.95 -20.23 -19.13
CA GLY A 201 2.97 -21.30 -19.21
C GLY A 201 2.59 -22.58 -18.46
N SER A 202 3.16 -23.72 -18.87
CA SER A 202 2.76 -25.05 -18.39
C SER A 202 3.47 -25.53 -17.13
N GLU A 203 4.72 -25.14 -16.89
CA GLU A 203 5.53 -25.71 -15.79
C GLU A 203 6.33 -24.66 -15.01
N PRO A 204 6.43 -24.80 -13.68
CA PRO A 204 7.24 -23.92 -12.85
C PRO A 204 8.74 -24.17 -13.09
N LYS A 205 9.49 -23.09 -13.33
CA LYS A 205 10.94 -23.16 -13.53
C LYS A 205 11.67 -23.04 -12.21
N VAL A 206 12.37 -24.10 -11.82
CA VAL A 206 13.20 -24.15 -10.61
C VAL A 206 14.48 -24.94 -10.81
N THR A 207 15.46 -24.72 -9.94
CA THR A 207 16.72 -25.48 -9.90
C THR A 207 16.83 -26.20 -8.57
N PHE A 208 16.89 -27.53 -8.57
CA PHE A 208 17.12 -28.31 -7.35
C PHE A 208 18.59 -28.24 -6.92
N GLY A 209 18.83 -28.15 -5.61
CA GLY A 209 20.15 -28.03 -5.02
C GLY A 209 20.67 -26.59 -4.90
N CYS A 210 21.93 -26.46 -4.48
CA CYS A 210 22.60 -25.17 -4.30
C CYS A 210 23.13 -24.66 -5.63
N PRO A 211 22.65 -23.50 -6.11
CA PRO A 211 23.21 -22.89 -7.30
C PRO A 211 24.54 -22.21 -6.93
N PRO A 212 25.47 -22.00 -7.89
CA PRO A 212 26.83 -21.53 -7.59
C PRO A 212 26.91 -20.14 -6.96
N GLU A 213 25.84 -19.33 -7.06
CA GLU A 213 25.75 -17.98 -6.50
C GLU A 213 25.47 -17.98 -4.99
N ILE A 214 24.86 -19.05 -4.47
CA ILE A 214 24.58 -19.17 -3.06
C ILE A 214 25.80 -19.82 -2.40
N SER A 215 26.44 -19.09 -1.50
CA SER A 215 27.56 -19.62 -0.75
C SER A 215 27.11 -20.85 0.07
N SER A 216 27.91 -21.91 0.07
CA SER A 216 27.66 -23.09 0.91
C SER A 216 27.63 -22.79 2.43
N ARG A 217 27.98 -21.56 2.83
CA ARG A 217 27.94 -21.04 4.22
C ARG A 217 26.90 -19.94 4.43
N SER A 218 25.85 -19.89 3.61
CA SER A 218 24.82 -18.84 3.71
C SER A 218 24.13 -18.82 5.07
N PHE A 219 23.93 -19.99 5.69
CA PHE A 219 23.49 -20.13 7.07
C PHE A 219 24.68 -20.44 7.99
N ARG A 220 24.77 -19.72 9.11
CA ARG A 220 25.81 -19.89 10.13
C ARG A 220 25.18 -20.49 11.38
N PRO A 221 25.24 -21.83 11.58
CA PRO A 221 24.72 -22.45 12.79
C PRO A 221 25.57 -22.04 13.99
N ILE A 222 24.91 -21.75 15.11
CA ILE A 222 25.55 -21.54 16.42
C ILE A 222 25.59 -22.84 17.21
N VAL A 223 24.66 -23.76 16.91
CA VAL A 223 24.55 -25.05 17.58
C VAL A 223 25.15 -26.17 16.73
N ASP A 224 26.02 -26.98 17.33
CA ASP A 224 26.79 -28.03 16.63
C ASP A 224 25.93 -29.13 15.97
N ASN A 225 24.68 -29.30 16.42
CA ASN A 225 23.76 -30.34 15.92
C ASN A 225 22.84 -29.84 14.79
N VAL A 226 23.15 -28.70 14.17
CA VAL A 226 22.31 -28.10 13.13
C VAL A 226 23.07 -28.06 11.81
N ARG A 227 22.43 -28.56 10.75
CA ARG A 227 22.95 -28.51 9.39
C ARG A 227 21.95 -27.82 8.48
N SER A 228 22.45 -27.11 7.48
CA SER A 228 21.63 -26.44 6.49
C SER A 228 22.08 -26.79 5.08
N GLU A 229 21.14 -26.94 4.17
CA GLU A 229 21.38 -27.14 2.74
C GLU A 229 20.36 -26.36 1.92
N VAL A 230 20.71 -26.04 0.67
CA VAL A 230 19.77 -25.46 -0.29
C VAL A 230 19.06 -26.60 -1.01
N VAL A 231 17.74 -26.62 -0.92
CA VAL A 231 16.89 -27.65 -1.52
C VAL A 231 16.50 -27.28 -2.94
N VAL A 232 16.10 -26.02 -3.12
CA VAL A 232 15.69 -25.48 -4.42
C VAL A 232 16.03 -24.00 -4.48
N ALA A 233 16.33 -23.50 -5.67
CA ALA A 233 16.62 -22.10 -5.92
C ALA A 233 16.09 -21.65 -7.28
N GLY A 234 16.19 -20.34 -7.52
CA GLY A 234 15.84 -19.72 -8.80
C GLY A 234 14.37 -19.36 -8.94
N ILE A 235 13.61 -19.38 -7.83
CA ILE A 235 12.18 -19.11 -7.82
C ILE A 235 11.93 -17.60 -7.95
N GLN A 236 11.05 -17.21 -8.86
CA GLN A 236 10.58 -15.83 -9.00
C GLN A 236 9.38 -15.58 -8.09
N SER A 237 9.57 -14.74 -7.08
CA SER A 237 8.50 -14.36 -6.16
C SER A 237 8.80 -13.03 -5.49
N ARG A 238 7.89 -12.06 -5.64
CA ARG A 238 7.97 -10.79 -4.89
C ARG A 238 7.66 -10.96 -3.41
N ARG A 239 6.72 -11.83 -3.06
CA ARG A 239 6.36 -12.17 -1.68
C ARG A 239 6.30 -13.69 -1.52
N PRO A 240 7.47 -14.34 -1.32
CA PRO A 240 7.52 -15.79 -1.18
C PRO A 240 6.87 -16.25 0.11
N GLY A 241 6.35 -17.47 0.05
CA GLY A 241 5.88 -18.20 1.21
C GLY A 241 6.23 -19.67 1.07
N VAL A 242 6.32 -20.36 2.19
CA VAL A 242 6.63 -21.78 2.28
C VAL A 242 5.71 -22.46 3.28
N ALA A 243 5.16 -23.61 2.90
CA ALA A 243 4.40 -24.47 3.79
C ALA A 243 4.70 -25.94 3.51
N SER A 244 4.61 -26.77 4.54
CA SER A 244 4.68 -28.23 4.38
C SER A 244 3.30 -28.76 3.97
N ALA A 245 3.27 -29.67 3.00
CA ALA A 245 2.06 -30.36 2.53
C ALA A 245 2.18 -31.89 2.63
N GLY A 246 3.09 -32.36 3.49
CA GLY A 246 3.39 -33.78 3.63
C GLY A 246 4.89 -34.02 3.80
N VAL A 247 5.26 -35.23 4.23
CA VAL A 247 6.66 -35.66 4.27
C VAL A 247 7.33 -35.45 2.91
N GLY A 248 8.35 -34.58 2.88
CA GLY A 248 9.12 -34.29 1.68
C GLY A 248 8.35 -33.54 0.58
N ARG A 249 7.18 -32.98 0.91
CA ARG A 249 6.36 -32.17 -0.01
C ARG A 249 6.20 -30.74 0.50
N LEU A 250 6.57 -29.78 -0.33
CA LEU A 250 6.46 -28.36 -0.01
C LEU A 250 5.52 -27.62 -0.95
N LEU A 251 4.86 -26.60 -0.43
CA LEU A 251 4.16 -25.59 -1.19
C LEU A 251 4.95 -24.29 -1.14
N ILE A 252 5.24 -23.73 -2.30
CA ILE A 252 5.99 -22.48 -2.44
C ILE A 252 5.15 -21.46 -3.19
N THR A 253 4.95 -20.29 -2.58
CA THR A 253 4.25 -19.17 -3.22
C THR A 253 5.19 -18.41 -4.16
N THR A 254 4.79 -18.30 -5.42
CA THR A 254 5.51 -17.63 -6.52
C THR A 254 4.66 -16.50 -7.11
N ASP A 255 5.25 -15.65 -7.96
CA ASP A 255 4.49 -14.62 -8.68
C ASP A 255 3.42 -15.22 -9.63
N HIS A 256 3.56 -16.50 -10.01
CA HIS A 256 2.68 -17.20 -10.96
C HIS A 256 1.67 -18.15 -10.30
N GLY A 257 1.78 -18.39 -9.00
CA GLY A 257 0.93 -19.35 -8.29
C GLY A 257 1.64 -20.06 -7.15
N VAL A 258 0.99 -21.09 -6.61
CA VAL A 258 1.59 -21.96 -5.59
C VAL A 258 2.10 -23.22 -6.27
N MET A 259 3.41 -23.43 -6.16
CA MET A 259 4.11 -24.59 -6.69
C MET A 259 4.20 -25.68 -5.62
N SER A 260 3.88 -26.91 -5.99
CA SER A 260 4.19 -28.10 -5.20
C SER A 260 5.56 -28.63 -5.58
N LEU A 261 6.40 -28.93 -4.58
CA LEU A 261 7.70 -29.56 -4.75
C LEU A 261 7.68 -30.94 -4.11
N ASP A 262 8.00 -31.96 -4.89
CA ASP A 262 8.33 -33.30 -4.41
C ASP A 262 9.86 -33.41 -4.31
N LEU A 263 10.36 -33.36 -3.07
CA LEU A 263 11.80 -33.35 -2.80
C LEU A 263 12.45 -34.71 -3.04
N ALA A 264 11.71 -35.81 -2.99
CA ALA A 264 12.24 -37.13 -3.28
C ALA A 264 12.40 -37.36 -4.79
N LYS A 265 11.45 -36.84 -5.57
CA LYS A 265 11.43 -36.98 -7.04
C LYS A 265 12.14 -35.85 -7.78
N HIS A 266 12.55 -34.80 -7.08
CA HIS A 266 13.03 -33.54 -7.69
C HIS A 266 12.06 -33.02 -8.74
N GLN A 267 10.76 -33.02 -8.41
CA GLN A 267 9.70 -32.60 -9.32
C GLN A 267 9.00 -31.34 -8.79
N ALA A 268 8.73 -30.41 -9.69
CA ALA A 268 7.96 -29.20 -9.41
C ALA A 268 6.71 -29.16 -10.28
N THR A 269 5.55 -28.97 -9.67
CA THR A 269 4.25 -28.87 -10.36
C THR A 269 3.43 -27.72 -9.81
N TRP A 270 2.44 -27.24 -10.55
CA TRP A 270 1.50 -26.25 -10.01
C TRP A 270 0.51 -26.93 -9.06
N ALA A 271 0.50 -26.50 -7.80
CA ALA A 271 -0.53 -26.88 -6.82
C ALA A 271 -1.74 -25.95 -6.94
N VAL A 272 -1.49 -24.66 -7.18
CA VAL A 272 -2.50 -23.64 -7.43
C VAL A 272 -2.03 -22.75 -8.58
N SER A 273 -2.79 -22.76 -9.67
CA SER A 273 -2.53 -21.94 -10.86
C SER A 273 -3.25 -20.59 -10.76
N ALA A 274 -2.76 -19.70 -9.90
CA ALA A 274 -3.31 -18.36 -9.72
C ALA A 274 -2.18 -17.31 -9.56
N THR A 275 -1.99 -16.44 -10.54
CA THR A 275 -0.96 -15.39 -10.53
C THR A 275 -1.17 -14.39 -9.39
N GLY A 276 -0.12 -13.77 -8.88
CA GLY A 276 -0.24 -12.72 -7.84
C GLY A 276 -0.56 -13.24 -6.43
N CYS A 277 -0.34 -14.53 -6.18
CA CYS A 277 -0.30 -15.08 -4.82
C CYS A 277 0.84 -14.48 -4.00
N ARG A 278 0.66 -14.40 -2.69
CA ARG A 278 1.68 -13.92 -1.74
C ARG A 278 1.65 -14.68 -0.43
N ASP A 279 2.74 -14.56 0.31
CA ASP A 279 2.91 -15.06 1.68
C ASP A 279 2.68 -16.58 1.77
N ASN A 280 2.67 -17.14 2.99
CA ASN A 280 2.55 -18.58 3.18
C ASN A 280 1.17 -19.10 2.74
N PRO A 281 1.12 -20.15 1.88
CA PRO A 281 -0.13 -20.85 1.63
C PRO A 281 -0.48 -21.68 2.87
N LEU A 282 -1.77 -21.94 3.09
CA LEU A 282 -2.22 -22.81 4.18
C LEU A 282 -2.87 -24.07 3.60
N PRO A 283 -2.17 -25.22 3.59
CA PRO A 283 -2.80 -26.49 3.28
C PRO A 283 -3.88 -26.82 4.33
N MET A 284 -5.03 -27.26 3.84
CA MET A 284 -6.22 -27.59 4.63
C MET A 284 -6.65 -29.04 4.36
N PRO A 285 -7.43 -29.66 5.26
CA PRO A 285 -7.99 -31.00 5.03
C PRO A 285 -8.79 -31.11 3.71
N GLY A 286 -8.78 -32.30 3.11
CA GLY A 286 -9.49 -32.57 1.86
C GLY A 286 -8.84 -31.91 0.63
N ASN A 287 -7.51 -31.83 0.61
CA ASN A 287 -6.70 -31.30 -0.49
C ASN A 287 -7.02 -29.84 -0.88
N ALA A 288 -7.56 -29.07 0.05
CA ALA A 288 -7.78 -27.65 -0.15
C ALA A 288 -6.52 -26.86 0.22
N ILE A 289 -6.26 -25.78 -0.51
CA ILE A 289 -5.16 -24.87 -0.22
C ILE A 289 -5.73 -23.47 -0.14
N LEU A 290 -5.52 -22.79 0.99
CA LEU A 290 -5.83 -21.37 1.10
C LEU A 290 -4.64 -20.54 0.63
N ILE A 291 -4.94 -19.54 -0.19
CA ILE A 291 -3.96 -18.64 -0.79
C ILE A 291 -4.36 -17.19 -0.55
N GLN A 292 -3.36 -16.32 -0.42
CA GLN A 292 -3.58 -14.89 -0.25
C GLN A 292 -3.28 -14.16 -1.54
N ARG A 293 -4.18 -13.26 -1.93
CA ARG A 293 -3.99 -12.34 -3.07
C ARG A 293 -4.58 -10.97 -2.73
N ALA A 294 -3.93 -9.92 -3.21
CA ALA A 294 -4.37 -8.54 -3.03
C ALA A 294 -4.77 -8.23 -1.57
N TYR A 295 -6.06 -8.20 -1.25
CA TYR A 295 -6.55 -7.95 0.11
C TYR A 295 -7.34 -9.13 0.70
N GLY A 296 -7.58 -10.18 -0.09
CA GLY A 296 -8.45 -11.31 0.26
C GLY A 296 -7.74 -12.64 0.39
N VAL A 297 -8.52 -13.67 0.68
CA VAL A 297 -8.10 -15.06 0.74
C VAL A 297 -8.95 -15.85 -0.27
N GLY A 298 -8.32 -16.74 -1.01
CA GLY A 298 -8.99 -17.68 -1.91
C GLY A 298 -8.76 -19.10 -1.44
N GLN A 299 -9.74 -19.96 -1.68
CA GLN A 299 -9.64 -21.40 -1.47
C GLN A 299 -9.52 -22.07 -2.83
N TYR A 300 -8.46 -22.86 -3.00
CA TYR A 300 -8.31 -23.73 -4.15
C TYR A 300 -8.61 -25.17 -3.74
N ARG A 301 -9.59 -25.79 -4.40
CA ARG A 301 -10.01 -27.18 -4.15
C ARG A 301 -10.47 -27.80 -5.47
N ASP A 302 -10.04 -29.02 -5.78
CA ASP A 302 -10.50 -29.79 -6.94
C ASP A 302 -10.44 -29.00 -8.27
N ALA A 303 -9.31 -28.32 -8.49
CA ALA A 303 -9.07 -27.46 -9.66
C ALA A 303 -10.01 -26.25 -9.81
N ARG A 304 -10.65 -25.83 -8.71
CA ARG A 304 -11.50 -24.63 -8.66
C ARG A 304 -11.03 -23.67 -7.59
N LEU A 305 -11.04 -22.40 -7.94
CA LEU A 305 -10.72 -21.27 -7.10
C LEU A 305 -12.00 -20.53 -6.70
N SER A 306 -12.25 -20.44 -5.40
CA SER A 306 -13.30 -19.63 -4.83
C SER A 306 -12.71 -18.55 -3.95
N ALA A 307 -13.33 -17.38 -3.92
CA ALA A 307 -12.93 -16.31 -3.02
C ALA A 307 -13.63 -16.48 -1.67
N MET A 308 -12.89 -16.32 -0.57
CA MET A 308 -13.47 -16.33 0.77
C MET A 308 -14.08 -14.96 1.07
N LEU A 309 -15.38 -14.94 1.38
CA LEU A 309 -16.13 -13.73 1.72
C LEU A 309 -15.94 -13.27 3.17
N CYS A 310 -14.90 -13.76 3.84
CA CYS A 310 -14.50 -13.36 5.17
C CYS A 310 -12.98 -13.09 5.16
N GLY A 311 -12.52 -12.25 6.07
CA GLY A 311 -11.10 -11.98 6.17
C GLY A 311 -10.52 -11.23 4.97
N GLY A 312 -11.06 -10.04 4.67
CA GLY A 312 -10.40 -9.00 3.86
C GLY A 312 -9.51 -8.08 4.72
N SER A 313 -8.28 -7.77 4.30
CA SER A 313 -7.32 -6.96 5.06
C SER A 313 -6.80 -5.84 4.18
N PRO A 314 -6.89 -4.58 4.62
CA PRO A 314 -6.21 -3.49 3.93
C PRO A 314 -4.68 -3.58 4.08
N SER A 315 -4.19 -4.39 5.03
CA SER A 315 -2.76 -4.65 5.18
C SER A 315 -2.28 -5.59 4.08
N GLU A 316 -1.22 -5.18 3.39
CA GLU A 316 -0.55 -6.05 2.42
C GLU A 316 0.28 -7.16 3.08
N THR A 317 0.49 -7.07 4.38
CA THR A 317 1.13 -8.11 5.19
C THR A 317 0.05 -8.84 5.97
N SER A 318 0.02 -10.16 5.88
CA SER A 318 -0.91 -11.01 6.62
C SER A 318 -0.37 -12.44 6.68
N GLN A 319 -0.85 -13.21 7.64
CA GLN A 319 -0.47 -14.62 7.84
C GLN A 319 -1.74 -15.47 7.89
N LEU A 320 -1.75 -16.59 7.15
CA LEU A 320 -2.73 -17.65 7.33
C LEU A 320 -2.25 -18.61 8.41
N LEU A 321 -3.14 -18.97 9.32
CA LEU A 321 -2.86 -19.81 10.48
C LEU A 321 -3.87 -20.96 10.55
N SER A 322 -3.39 -22.16 10.86
CA SER A 322 -4.26 -23.25 11.26
C SER A 322 -4.68 -23.02 12.71
N GLY A 323 -5.98 -23.00 12.95
CA GLY A 323 -6.59 -23.04 14.26
C GLY A 323 -6.48 -24.44 14.88
N PRO A 324 -6.73 -24.54 16.19
CA PRO A 324 -6.62 -25.79 16.94
C PRO A 324 -7.69 -26.83 16.61
N ASP A 325 -8.86 -26.37 16.16
CA ASP A 325 -9.99 -27.18 15.68
C ASP A 325 -9.86 -27.53 14.18
N GLY A 326 -8.71 -27.23 13.56
CA GLY A 326 -8.52 -27.35 12.12
C GLY A 326 -9.20 -26.25 11.30
N SER A 327 -9.77 -25.22 11.94
CA SER A 327 -10.29 -24.04 11.23
C SER A 327 -9.16 -23.18 10.67
N ALA A 328 -9.45 -22.41 9.63
CA ALA A 328 -8.49 -21.46 9.09
C ALA A 328 -8.67 -20.10 9.77
N TRP A 329 -7.55 -19.42 10.03
CA TRP A 329 -7.53 -18.07 10.58
C TRP A 329 -6.61 -17.20 9.76
N ARG A 330 -6.87 -15.90 9.80
CA ARG A 330 -5.97 -14.92 9.23
C ARG A 330 -5.60 -13.87 10.25
N PHE A 331 -4.31 -13.74 10.47
CA PHE A 331 -3.72 -12.63 11.20
C PHE A 331 -3.29 -11.51 10.24
N ALA A 332 -3.64 -10.28 10.57
CA ALA A 332 -3.26 -9.07 9.84
C ALA A 332 -2.57 -8.09 10.80
N PRO A 333 -1.24 -7.89 10.70
CA PRO A 333 -0.52 -6.89 11.48
C PRO A 333 -0.96 -5.47 11.11
N LYS A 334 -0.73 -4.54 12.05
CA LYS A 334 -1.01 -3.10 11.85
C LYS A 334 -0.19 -2.54 10.69
N ILE A 335 -0.84 -1.75 9.85
CA ILE A 335 -0.20 -1.03 8.74
C ILE A 335 0.57 0.16 9.34
N ALA A 336 1.85 0.32 8.97
CA ALA A 336 2.70 1.42 9.44
C ALA A 336 2.10 2.81 9.16
N ASP A 337 1.33 2.96 8.06
CA ASP A 337 0.66 4.20 7.63
C ASP A 337 -0.84 4.27 8.02
N ALA A 338 -1.37 3.36 8.84
CA ALA A 338 -2.79 3.40 9.23
C ALA A 338 -3.10 4.60 10.14
N LYS A 339 -4.28 5.21 9.95
CA LYS A 339 -4.83 6.21 10.87
C LYS A 339 -4.84 5.65 12.31
N PRO A 340 -4.68 6.49 13.35
CA PRO A 340 -4.79 6.05 14.75
C PRO A 340 -6.12 5.30 14.96
N GLY A 341 -6.07 4.06 15.48
CA GLY A 341 -7.26 3.28 15.87
C GLY A 341 -7.59 2.01 15.07
N GLN A 342 -6.77 1.54 14.12
CA GLN A 342 -6.93 0.19 13.54
C GLN A 342 -5.87 -0.78 14.10
N PRO A 343 -6.22 -1.65 15.07
CA PRO A 343 -5.30 -2.61 15.67
C PRO A 343 -4.97 -3.76 14.71
N ALA A 344 -3.99 -4.59 15.09
CA ALA A 344 -3.82 -5.89 14.46
C ALA A 344 -5.12 -6.69 14.60
N ALA A 345 -5.46 -7.47 13.57
CA ALA A 345 -6.71 -8.21 13.51
C ALA A 345 -6.44 -9.70 13.31
N LEU A 346 -7.14 -10.54 14.07
CA LEU A 346 -7.21 -11.97 13.84
C LEU A 346 -8.65 -12.32 13.55
N VAL A 347 -8.88 -12.92 12.39
CA VAL A 347 -10.21 -13.21 11.87
C VAL A 347 -10.30 -14.69 11.55
N LYS A 348 -11.31 -15.38 12.09
CA LYS A 348 -11.64 -16.74 11.69
C LYS A 348 -12.15 -16.74 10.26
N LEU A 349 -11.57 -17.60 9.41
CA LEU A 349 -11.96 -17.75 8.02
C LEU A 349 -13.04 -18.82 7.91
N ASN A 350 -14.28 -18.37 7.69
CA ASN A 350 -15.45 -19.22 7.51
C ASN A 350 -15.90 -19.24 6.04
N GLU A 351 -16.54 -20.31 5.59
CA GLU A 351 -17.08 -20.39 4.22
C GLU A 351 -18.34 -19.51 4.05
N ALA A 352 -19.07 -19.24 5.14
CA ALA A 352 -20.24 -18.37 5.11
C ALA A 352 -19.85 -16.89 4.96
N ALA A 353 -20.53 -16.19 4.06
CA ALA A 353 -20.34 -14.76 3.87
C ALA A 353 -20.66 -13.97 5.14
N GLY A 354 -19.83 -12.98 5.47
CA GLY A 354 -20.12 -11.98 6.52
C GLY A 354 -20.02 -12.47 7.97
N THR A 355 -19.72 -13.75 8.24
CA THR A 355 -19.41 -14.21 9.60
C THR A 355 -17.93 -13.93 9.91
N GLN A 356 -17.65 -12.73 10.39
CA GLN A 356 -16.32 -12.36 10.86
C GLN A 356 -16.26 -12.51 12.37
N ASP A 357 -15.69 -13.61 12.85
CA ASP A 357 -15.27 -13.72 14.24
C ASP A 357 -13.91 -13.00 14.35
N GLU A 358 -13.98 -11.66 14.44
CA GLU A 358 -12.81 -10.83 14.68
C GLU A 358 -12.52 -10.80 16.18
N VAL A 359 -11.26 -11.05 16.52
CA VAL A 359 -10.77 -10.99 17.89
C VAL A 359 -10.65 -9.53 18.32
N PRO A 360 -11.40 -9.08 19.35
CA PRO A 360 -11.55 -7.67 19.65
C PRO A 360 -10.31 -6.99 20.27
N SER A 361 -9.29 -7.73 20.70
CA SER A 361 -8.20 -7.16 21.50
C SER A 361 -6.83 -7.80 21.27
N LEU A 362 -6.29 -7.67 20.05
CA LEU A 362 -4.87 -7.94 19.81
C LEU A 362 -3.99 -6.72 20.10
N PRO A 363 -2.71 -6.92 20.48
CA PRO A 363 -1.75 -5.84 20.60
C PRO A 363 -1.67 -5.04 19.30
N ALA A 364 -1.70 -3.70 19.39
CA ALA A 364 -1.66 -2.84 18.22
C ALA A 364 -0.39 -3.01 17.39
N THR A 365 0.70 -3.45 18.02
CA THR A 365 2.04 -3.62 17.46
C THR A 365 2.36 -5.08 17.14
N ALA A 366 1.35 -5.96 17.22
CA ALA A 366 1.50 -7.37 16.87
C ALA A 366 1.93 -7.55 15.40
N ALA A 367 2.93 -8.41 15.18
CA ALA A 367 3.60 -8.59 13.90
C ALA A 367 3.52 -10.02 13.36
N ALA A 368 3.43 -11.00 14.24
CA ALA A 368 3.20 -12.39 13.89
C ALA A 368 2.33 -13.06 14.96
N ALA A 369 1.62 -14.13 14.58
CA ALA A 369 0.87 -14.94 15.52
C ALA A 369 0.94 -16.43 15.16
N VAL A 370 0.81 -17.32 16.14
CA VAL A 370 0.74 -18.77 15.92
C VAL A 370 -0.01 -19.46 17.06
N TRP A 371 -0.87 -20.42 16.74
CA TRP A 371 -1.56 -21.24 17.74
C TRP A 371 -0.62 -22.29 18.32
N LEU A 372 -0.26 -22.17 19.59
CA LEU A 372 0.69 -23.07 20.27
C LEU A 372 0.07 -24.44 20.58
N ASN A 373 -1.19 -24.44 21.02
CA ASN A 373 -1.95 -25.63 21.36
C ASN A 373 -3.46 -25.35 21.21
N SER A 374 -4.31 -26.24 21.73
CA SER A 374 -5.76 -26.11 21.65
C SER A 374 -6.36 -24.90 22.37
N THR A 375 -5.58 -24.28 23.26
CA THR A 375 -6.05 -23.23 24.18
C THR A 375 -5.24 -21.94 24.14
N ASP A 376 -4.05 -21.97 23.55
CA ASP A 376 -3.08 -20.88 23.63
C ASP A 376 -2.66 -20.36 22.26
N LEU A 377 -2.79 -19.05 22.06
CA LEU A 377 -2.29 -18.30 20.92
C LEU A 377 -1.05 -17.51 21.34
N VAL A 378 0.05 -17.67 20.62
CA VAL A 378 1.26 -16.84 20.81
C VAL A 378 1.22 -15.69 19.81
N VAL A 379 1.30 -14.47 20.30
CA VAL A 379 1.35 -13.24 19.49
C VAL A 379 2.66 -12.54 19.78
N ALA A 380 3.42 -12.26 18.72
CA ALA A 380 4.65 -11.51 18.81
C ALA A 380 4.40 -10.01 18.60
N ASP A 381 4.91 -9.22 19.54
CA ASP A 381 4.84 -7.76 19.59
C ASP A 381 6.27 -7.16 19.56
N GLU A 382 6.44 -5.82 19.54
CA GLU A 382 7.70 -5.09 19.41
C GLU A 382 8.85 -5.64 20.28
N SER A 383 8.55 -6.08 21.50
CA SER A 383 9.56 -6.60 22.45
C SER A 383 9.14 -7.87 23.20
N GLU A 384 7.91 -8.37 23.01
CA GLU A 384 7.35 -9.45 23.83
C GLU A 384 6.63 -10.51 22.98
N LEU A 385 6.72 -11.76 23.41
CA LEU A 385 5.78 -12.82 23.07
C LEU A 385 4.67 -12.83 24.12
N ARG A 386 3.42 -12.63 23.69
CA ARG A 386 2.23 -12.72 24.54
C ARG A 386 1.50 -14.02 24.26
N VAL A 387 1.28 -14.80 25.32
CA VAL A 387 0.44 -16.00 25.25
C VAL A 387 -0.98 -15.60 25.65
N LEU A 388 -1.92 -15.76 24.74
CA LEU A 388 -3.33 -15.44 24.91
C LEU A 388 -4.14 -16.74 25.04
N SER A 389 -5.15 -16.75 25.92
CA SER A 389 -6.15 -17.82 25.97
C SER A 389 -7.03 -17.82 24.71
N THR A 390 -7.91 -18.82 24.57
CA THR A 390 -9.00 -18.82 23.56
C THR A 390 -10.01 -17.69 23.77
N GLY A 391 -10.13 -17.17 24.99
CA GLY A 391 -10.86 -15.93 25.32
C GLY A 391 -10.06 -14.66 25.03
N PHE A 392 -8.83 -14.80 24.52
CA PHE A 392 -7.87 -13.74 24.21
C PHE A 392 -7.36 -12.94 25.42
N ASP A 393 -7.46 -13.53 26.61
CA ASP A 393 -6.86 -12.99 27.83
C ASP A 393 -5.37 -13.28 27.86
N VAL A 394 -4.56 -12.30 28.29
CA VAL A 394 -3.11 -12.48 28.42
C VAL A 394 -2.81 -13.43 29.58
N LYS A 395 -2.34 -14.64 29.28
CA LYS A 395 -1.85 -15.63 30.26
C LYS A 395 -0.40 -15.38 30.66
N ARG A 396 0.45 -14.98 29.71
CA ARG A 396 1.89 -14.80 29.92
C ARG A 396 2.48 -13.75 28.98
N ARG A 397 3.55 -13.08 29.43
CA ARG A 397 4.41 -12.21 28.62
C ARG A 397 5.86 -12.64 28.80
N THR A 398 6.58 -12.78 27.70
CA THR A 398 7.98 -13.17 27.70
C THR A 398 8.76 -12.26 26.77
N VAL A 399 9.81 -11.60 27.26
CA VAL A 399 10.69 -10.76 26.44
C VAL A 399 11.60 -11.64 25.60
N PHE A 400 11.72 -11.37 24.30
CA PHE A 400 12.61 -12.11 23.42
C PHE A 400 13.86 -11.28 23.06
N PRO A 401 15.04 -11.91 22.87
CA PRO A 401 16.31 -11.20 22.68
C PRO A 401 16.59 -10.71 21.23
N GLY A 402 15.72 -11.06 20.27
CA GLY A 402 15.89 -10.78 18.83
C GLY A 402 15.11 -9.57 18.30
N LYS A 403 15.06 -9.43 16.96
CA LYS A 403 14.14 -8.49 16.31
C LYS A 403 12.73 -9.09 16.20
N LEU A 404 11.79 -8.27 15.76
CA LEU A 404 10.40 -8.65 15.59
C LEU A 404 10.27 -9.93 14.74
N PRO A 405 9.53 -10.95 15.21
CA PRO A 405 9.29 -12.17 14.45
C PRO A 405 8.55 -11.88 13.14
N VAL A 406 9.09 -12.39 12.03
CA VAL A 406 8.48 -12.32 10.68
C VAL A 406 7.64 -13.57 10.41
N SER A 407 8.10 -14.73 10.89
CA SER A 407 7.44 -16.01 10.68
C SER A 407 7.63 -16.91 11.90
N MET A 408 6.58 -17.63 12.30
CA MET A 408 6.58 -18.51 13.46
C MET A 408 6.00 -19.88 13.10
N SER A 409 6.53 -20.92 13.72
CA SER A 409 6.08 -22.30 13.53
C SER A 409 6.16 -23.07 14.84
N VAL A 410 5.16 -23.91 15.09
CA VAL A 410 5.04 -24.67 16.34
C VAL A 410 5.71 -26.02 16.21
N VAL A 411 6.58 -26.30 17.19
CA VAL A 411 7.27 -27.58 17.34
C VAL A 411 6.41 -28.55 18.14
N ASP A 412 5.88 -28.09 19.28
CA ASP A 412 4.96 -28.81 20.15
C ASP A 412 4.19 -27.84 21.07
N GLU A 413 3.41 -28.38 22.02
CA GLU A 413 2.52 -27.63 22.91
C GLU A 413 3.17 -26.56 23.79
N ARG A 414 4.51 -26.49 23.86
CA ARG A 414 5.23 -25.47 24.64
C ARG A 414 6.37 -24.78 23.89
N ARG A 415 6.70 -25.23 22.68
CA ARG A 415 7.92 -24.82 21.95
C ARG A 415 7.61 -24.32 20.55
N ILE A 416 8.25 -23.22 20.19
CA ILE A 416 8.16 -22.61 18.87
C ILE A 416 9.55 -22.42 18.25
N VAL A 417 9.58 -22.41 16.92
CA VAL A 417 10.70 -21.92 16.10
C VAL A 417 10.20 -20.70 15.35
N TRP A 418 11.03 -19.66 15.28
CA TRP A 418 10.65 -18.41 14.63
C TRP A 418 11.85 -17.76 13.97
N LEU A 419 11.54 -16.96 12.96
CA LEU A 419 12.50 -16.20 12.18
C LEU A 419 12.30 -14.72 12.46
N ASP A 420 13.37 -14.01 12.81
CA ASP A 420 13.32 -12.58 13.05
C ASP A 420 13.61 -11.74 11.79
N ALA A 421 13.36 -10.43 11.88
CA ALA A 421 13.60 -9.50 10.77
C ALA A 421 15.08 -9.36 10.35
N ASN A 422 16.03 -9.85 11.16
CA ASN A 422 17.45 -9.90 10.82
C ASN A 422 17.86 -11.22 10.17
N SER A 423 16.89 -12.07 9.78
CA SER A 423 17.13 -13.39 9.22
C SER A 423 17.85 -14.34 10.19
N THR A 424 17.57 -14.22 11.49
CA THR A 424 18.04 -15.15 12.53
C THR A 424 16.95 -16.14 12.90
N LEU A 425 17.31 -17.42 12.94
CA LEU A 425 16.43 -18.51 13.35
C LEU A 425 16.57 -18.75 14.85
N TRP A 426 15.44 -18.72 15.55
CA TRP A 426 15.35 -18.87 16.99
C TRP A 426 14.47 -20.06 17.36
N ALA A 427 14.79 -20.71 18.48
CA ALA A 427 13.94 -21.69 19.13
C ALA A 427 13.62 -21.21 20.55
N THR A 428 12.34 -21.11 20.89
CA THR A 428 11.87 -20.63 22.20
C THR A 428 11.04 -21.70 22.90
N ASP A 429 11.39 -21.99 24.16
CA ASP A 429 10.53 -22.68 25.11
C ASP A 429 9.70 -21.64 25.86
N ILE A 430 8.40 -21.58 25.55
CA ILE A 430 7.51 -20.53 26.05
C ILE A 430 7.28 -20.67 27.56
N LEU A 431 7.27 -21.90 28.07
CA LEU A 431 7.00 -22.15 29.49
C LEU A 431 8.20 -21.77 30.36
N ASN A 432 9.41 -22.10 29.90
CA ASN A 432 10.66 -21.86 30.63
C ASN A 432 11.33 -20.53 30.28
N GLU A 433 10.75 -19.76 29.35
CA GLU A 433 11.28 -18.47 28.87
C GLU A 433 12.72 -18.60 28.35
N GLN A 434 13.02 -19.78 27.76
CA GLN A 434 14.34 -20.10 27.27
C GLN A 434 14.40 -19.85 25.76
N HIS A 435 15.21 -18.88 25.38
CA HIS A 435 15.49 -18.53 23.98
C HIS A 435 16.83 -19.11 23.56
N THR A 436 16.85 -19.86 22.46
CA THR A 436 18.07 -20.40 21.86
C THR A 436 18.21 -19.89 20.43
N GLU A 437 19.32 -19.21 20.16
CA GLU A 437 19.68 -18.83 18.79
C GLU A 437 20.20 -20.07 18.05
N ILE A 438 19.55 -20.44 16.96
CA ILE A 438 19.94 -21.61 16.17
C ILE A 438 21.04 -21.24 15.17
N GLY A 439 20.91 -20.07 14.56
CA GLY A 439 21.87 -19.51 13.61
C GLY A 439 21.26 -18.41 12.77
N SER A 440 22.10 -17.74 11.99
CA SER A 440 21.69 -16.60 11.17
C SER A 440 22.08 -16.75 9.70
N PHE A 441 21.29 -16.14 8.84
CA PHE A 441 21.55 -16.06 7.41
C PHE A 441 22.32 -14.78 7.09
N SER A 442 23.46 -14.92 6.39
CA SER A 442 24.38 -13.79 6.15
C SER A 442 24.31 -13.20 4.74
N SER A 443 23.79 -13.96 3.78
CA SER A 443 23.78 -13.60 2.34
C SER A 443 22.38 -13.64 1.71
N ILE A 444 21.36 -13.93 2.52
CA ILE A 444 19.97 -13.95 2.09
C ILE A 444 19.11 -13.16 3.07
N GLU A 445 18.02 -12.60 2.56
CA GLU A 445 16.92 -12.07 3.38
C GLU A 445 15.93 -13.23 3.59
N ALA A 446 15.91 -13.82 4.78
CA ALA A 446 14.98 -14.89 5.10
C ALA A 446 13.58 -14.30 5.37
N LEU A 447 12.56 -14.82 4.68
CA LEU A 447 11.24 -14.19 4.60
C LEU A 447 10.12 -15.05 5.20
N ALA A 448 10.25 -16.36 5.11
CA ALA A 448 9.25 -17.28 5.62
C ALA A 448 9.90 -18.57 6.12
N CYS A 449 9.31 -19.16 7.16
CA CYS A 449 9.74 -20.42 7.74
C CYS A 449 8.53 -21.34 7.93
N CYS A 450 8.70 -22.63 7.66
CA CYS A 450 7.76 -23.65 8.09
C CYS A 450 8.50 -24.88 8.62
N LEU A 451 7.87 -25.62 9.52
CA LEU A 451 8.37 -26.92 9.96
C LEU A 451 7.76 -28.04 9.11
N ASP A 452 8.57 -29.06 8.83
CA ASP A 452 8.11 -30.34 8.29
C ASP A 452 7.17 -31.07 9.27
N GLU A 453 6.44 -32.09 8.79
CA GLU A 453 5.56 -32.91 9.62
C GLU A 453 6.30 -33.57 10.79
N SER A 454 7.56 -33.98 10.58
CA SER A 454 8.42 -34.56 11.62
C SER A 454 8.84 -33.55 12.70
N LYS A 455 8.63 -32.24 12.48
CA LYS A 455 9.06 -31.13 13.33
C LYS A 455 10.57 -31.07 13.62
N LYS A 456 11.39 -31.86 12.93
CA LYS A 456 12.87 -31.89 13.07
C LYS A 456 13.61 -31.13 11.96
N LEU A 457 12.86 -30.68 10.95
CA LEU A 457 13.36 -30.01 9.76
C LEU A 457 12.56 -28.73 9.58
N ALA A 458 13.26 -27.60 9.45
CA ALA A 458 12.67 -26.32 9.10
C ALA A 458 13.02 -26.00 7.65
N TYR A 459 12.06 -25.49 6.89
CA TYR A 459 12.26 -24.96 5.56
C TYR A 459 12.15 -23.45 5.60
N ILE A 460 13.18 -22.77 5.08
CA ILE A 460 13.26 -21.32 5.08
C ILE A 460 13.29 -20.85 3.63
N ALA A 461 12.30 -20.04 3.24
CA ALA A 461 12.34 -19.32 1.97
C ALA A 461 13.08 -17.99 2.17
N GLY A 462 14.15 -17.78 1.42
CA GLY A 462 14.96 -16.56 1.50
C GLY A 462 15.31 -16.00 0.14
N ARG A 463 15.39 -14.68 0.06
CA ARG A 463 15.71 -13.93 -1.16
C ARG A 463 17.21 -13.73 -1.27
N TYR A 464 17.73 -13.99 -2.47
CA TYR A 464 19.13 -13.78 -2.84
C TYR A 464 19.21 -13.05 -4.18
N ARG A 465 20.39 -12.51 -4.49
CA ARG A 465 20.66 -11.85 -5.76
C ARG A 465 21.34 -12.83 -6.71
N SER A 466 20.71 -13.10 -7.86
CA SER A 466 21.26 -13.98 -8.91
C SER A 466 22.36 -13.32 -9.74
N GLN A 467 23.06 -14.08 -10.60
CA GLN A 467 24.12 -13.54 -11.50
C GLN A 467 23.61 -12.43 -12.42
N ASP A 468 22.37 -12.55 -12.88
CA ASP A 468 21.69 -11.57 -13.74
C ASP A 468 21.25 -10.31 -12.95
N ALA A 469 21.69 -10.18 -11.70
CA ALA A 469 21.34 -9.13 -10.76
C ALA A 469 19.84 -9.05 -10.39
N GLU A 470 19.05 -10.06 -10.74
CA GLU A 470 17.65 -10.21 -10.36
C GLU A 470 17.51 -10.83 -8.96
N ASN A 471 16.49 -10.38 -8.21
CA ASN A 471 16.11 -10.99 -6.94
C ASN A 471 15.39 -12.31 -7.20
N ARG A 472 15.93 -13.41 -6.66
CA ARG A 472 15.32 -14.75 -6.71
C ARG A 472 15.19 -15.32 -5.31
N VAL A 473 14.38 -16.36 -5.19
CA VAL A 473 14.12 -17.05 -3.93
C VAL A 473 14.75 -18.43 -3.97
N ALA A 474 15.33 -18.81 -2.84
CA ALA A 474 15.82 -20.14 -2.55
C ALA A 474 15.17 -20.67 -1.27
N VAL A 475 15.01 -21.99 -1.21
CA VAL A 475 14.49 -22.69 -0.05
C VAL A 475 15.62 -23.49 0.58
N PHE A 476 15.88 -23.21 1.85
CA PHE A 476 16.88 -23.87 2.66
C PHE A 476 16.19 -24.89 3.55
N SER A 477 16.74 -26.11 3.65
CA SER A 477 16.38 -27.01 4.75
C SER A 477 17.38 -26.79 5.88
N VAL A 478 16.89 -26.69 7.11
CA VAL A 478 17.68 -26.60 8.33
C VAL A 478 17.26 -27.75 9.22
N LYS A 479 18.15 -28.73 9.36
CA LYS A 479 17.90 -29.98 10.07
C LYS A 479 18.60 -29.96 11.43
N ALA A 480 17.83 -30.17 12.49
CA ALA A 480 18.38 -30.52 13.78
C ALA A 480 18.64 -32.04 13.83
N THR A 481 19.87 -32.48 14.03
CA THR A 481 20.22 -33.91 14.21
C THR A 481 19.82 -34.44 15.60
N GLY A 482 19.28 -33.57 16.46
CA GLY A 482 18.73 -33.88 17.77
C GLY A 482 17.57 -32.96 18.14
N SER A 483 17.53 -32.45 19.37
CA SER A 483 16.57 -31.43 19.78
C SER A 483 16.95 -30.06 19.18
N TRP A 484 15.96 -29.28 18.73
CA TRP A 484 16.11 -27.83 18.48
C TRP A 484 16.56 -27.07 19.74
N PHE A 485 16.41 -27.69 20.90
CA PHE A 485 16.73 -27.15 22.22
C PHE A 485 17.90 -27.93 22.80
N PRO A 486 19.15 -27.57 22.46
CA PRO A 486 20.34 -28.15 23.08
C PRO A 486 20.35 -27.88 24.60
N ARG A 487 20.82 -28.85 25.39
CA ARG A 487 21.01 -28.62 26.83
C ARG A 487 22.15 -27.60 27.02
N PRO A 488 22.03 -26.62 27.93
CA PRO A 488 23.12 -25.69 28.21
C PRO A 488 24.36 -26.47 28.64
N SER A 489 25.46 -26.31 27.90
CA SER A 489 26.72 -26.97 28.24
C SER A 489 27.29 -26.38 29.54
N ARG A 490 27.87 -27.22 30.41
CA ARG A 490 28.51 -26.83 31.68
C ARG A 490 29.61 -25.76 31.54
N ARG A 491 30.01 -25.37 30.32
CA ARG A 491 30.97 -24.28 30.05
C ARG A 491 30.34 -22.88 30.07
N ALA A 492 29.03 -22.74 29.87
CA ALA A 492 28.36 -21.43 29.89
C ALA A 492 28.21 -20.84 31.32
N SER A 493 28.19 -21.68 32.36
CA SER A 493 28.08 -21.24 33.75
C SER A 493 29.36 -20.58 34.28
N THR A 494 30.51 -20.78 33.62
CA THR A 494 31.79 -20.17 34.03
C THR A 494 31.96 -18.75 33.48
N ILE A 495 31.31 -18.41 32.35
CA ILE A 495 31.36 -17.07 31.75
C ILE A 495 30.41 -16.11 32.49
N ALA A 496 29.21 -16.58 32.87
CA ALA A 496 28.28 -15.80 33.69
C ALA A 496 28.87 -15.46 35.08
N ARG A 497 29.71 -16.35 35.65
CA ARG A 497 30.38 -16.11 36.94
C ARG A 497 31.58 -15.15 36.84
N ARG A 498 32.14 -14.94 35.65
CA ARG A 498 33.22 -13.95 35.41
C ARG A 498 32.69 -12.55 35.10
N GLN A 499 31.50 -12.42 34.53
CA GLN A 499 30.89 -11.10 34.26
C GLN A 499 30.16 -10.50 35.47
N GLY A 500 29.79 -11.31 36.47
CA GLY A 500 29.26 -10.83 37.76
C GLY A 500 30.31 -10.33 38.76
N ALA A 501 31.61 -10.50 38.47
CA ALA A 501 32.69 -10.19 39.42
C ALA A 501 33.41 -8.85 39.17
N HIS A 502 32.93 -8.01 38.25
CA HIS A 502 33.59 -6.74 37.89
C HIS A 502 32.78 -5.46 38.14
N LYS A 503 31.75 -5.51 39.00
CA LYS A 503 31.03 -4.32 39.47
C LYS A 503 30.66 -4.40 40.95
N GLU A 504 31.66 -4.58 41.82
CA GLU A 504 31.55 -4.19 43.23
C GLU A 504 32.87 -3.52 43.65
N HIS A 505 32.78 -2.47 44.50
CA HIS A 505 33.71 -1.34 44.73
C HIS A 505 33.45 -0.16 43.78
N THR A 506 32.90 1.00 44.17
CA THR A 506 33.02 1.80 45.40
C THR A 506 31.76 2.69 45.46
N SER A 507 31.02 2.79 46.57
CA SER A 507 31.22 3.83 47.59
C SER A 507 30.61 3.42 48.93
N GLN A 508 31.48 3.41 49.93
CA GLN A 508 31.15 3.36 51.36
C GLN A 508 30.39 4.63 51.75
N ASN A 509 29.34 4.50 52.57
CA ASN A 509 29.32 5.28 53.80
C ASN A 509 28.73 4.46 54.95
N GLN A 510 29.46 4.49 56.05
CA GLN A 510 29.35 3.65 57.23
C GLN A 510 28.08 3.94 58.02
N LEU A 511 27.42 2.89 58.52
CA LEU A 511 26.57 2.95 59.70
C LEU A 511 26.81 1.70 60.55
N LEU A 512 27.27 1.92 61.78
CA LEU A 512 27.35 0.97 62.89
C LEU A 512 26.84 1.69 64.15
N PRO A 513 26.37 0.96 65.18
CA PRO A 513 24.94 0.78 65.43
C PRO A 513 24.49 1.42 66.74
N VAL A 514 23.18 1.68 66.92
CA VAL A 514 22.63 2.07 68.22
C VAL A 514 21.36 1.26 68.53
N ARG A 515 21.37 0.65 69.72
CA ARG A 515 20.27 -0.06 70.38
C ARG A 515 19.41 0.93 71.21
N PRO A 516 18.21 0.54 71.67
CA PRO A 516 17.05 1.40 71.83
C PRO A 516 16.95 2.05 73.21
N GLU A 517 16.24 3.17 73.32
CA GLU A 517 15.69 3.61 74.60
C GLU A 517 14.42 4.46 74.44
N LEU A 518 13.55 4.29 75.42
CA LEU A 518 12.20 4.82 75.57
C LEU A 518 12.18 6.25 76.15
N ASP A 519 10.98 6.83 76.08
CA ASP A 519 10.32 7.75 77.02
C ASP A 519 10.34 9.27 76.77
N GLN A 520 9.09 9.79 76.73
CA GLN A 520 8.55 11.00 77.39
C GLN A 520 9.14 12.36 76.96
N THR A 521 8.42 13.48 76.81
CA THR A 521 7.11 13.97 77.28
C THR A 521 6.85 15.33 76.59
N ASP A 522 5.58 15.69 76.46
CA ASP A 522 4.96 17.03 76.55
C ASP A 522 5.53 18.28 75.83
N GLY A 523 4.59 19.06 75.27
CA GLY A 523 4.66 20.52 75.45
C GLY A 523 4.37 21.43 74.25
N SER A 524 3.10 21.50 73.83
CA SER A 524 2.33 22.74 73.58
C SER A 524 2.75 23.79 72.52
N ARG A 525 1.79 23.99 71.58
CA ARG A 525 1.21 25.26 71.06
C ARG A 525 2.14 26.34 70.48
N ALA A 526 1.94 26.71 69.20
CA ALA A 526 0.88 27.63 68.76
C ALA A 526 0.97 28.02 67.26
N THR A 527 -0.20 27.94 66.61
CA THR A 527 -0.76 28.85 65.57
C THR A 527 -0.08 29.10 64.23
N GLY A 528 -0.80 28.76 63.14
CA GLY A 528 -0.64 29.38 61.82
C GLY A 528 -1.13 28.50 60.66
N SER A 529 -2.38 28.70 60.21
CA SER A 529 -3.06 27.94 59.16
C SER A 529 -2.49 28.16 57.75
N ALA A 530 -2.39 27.08 56.96
CA ALA A 530 -2.77 27.07 55.53
C ALA A 530 -2.86 25.64 54.96
N SER A 531 -4.11 25.20 54.71
CA SER A 531 -4.56 24.45 53.54
C SER A 531 -3.73 23.23 53.06
N SER A 532 -4.28 22.05 53.32
CA SER A 532 -4.02 20.80 52.60
C SER A 532 -4.19 20.96 51.07
N ARG A 533 -3.16 20.58 50.31
CA ARG A 533 -3.28 20.17 48.91
C ARG A 533 -2.42 18.93 48.67
N ASP A 534 -3.05 17.97 48.02
CA ASP A 534 -2.52 16.72 47.50
C ASP A 534 -1.09 16.82 46.95
N LEU A 535 -0.22 15.90 47.39
CA LEU A 535 0.97 15.51 46.62
C LEU A 535 0.65 14.21 45.90
N THR A 536 0.56 14.36 44.59
CA THR A 536 0.34 13.34 43.56
C THR A 536 1.50 12.34 43.51
N PRO A 537 1.24 11.04 43.24
CA PRO A 537 2.29 10.10 42.85
C PRO A 537 2.71 10.34 41.40
N GLU A 538 4.01 10.13 41.11
CA GLU A 538 4.61 10.30 39.77
C GLU A 538 3.91 9.47 38.67
N PRO A 539 3.87 9.94 37.40
CA PRO A 539 2.97 9.40 36.39
C PRO A 539 3.52 8.24 35.55
N SER A 540 2.57 7.40 35.14
CA SER A 540 2.49 6.29 34.18
C SER A 540 3.31 6.36 32.86
N PRO A 541 3.52 5.20 32.18
CA PRO A 541 4.22 5.06 30.89
C PRO A 541 3.60 5.81 29.69
N ALA A 542 2.42 6.41 29.83
CA ALA A 542 1.80 7.26 28.81
C ALA A 542 2.66 8.49 28.45
N ARG A 543 3.50 8.99 29.37
CA ARG A 543 4.38 10.15 29.13
C ARG A 543 5.45 9.91 28.06
N ASN A 544 5.92 8.68 27.87
CA ASN A 544 6.96 8.36 26.88
C ASN A 544 6.41 8.20 25.46
N ASP A 545 5.15 7.78 25.32
CA ASP A 545 4.49 7.76 24.01
C ASP A 545 4.11 9.17 23.58
N ASP A 546 3.65 10.01 24.52
CA ASP A 546 3.45 11.44 24.27
C ASP A 546 4.75 12.13 23.86
N ALA A 547 5.88 11.84 24.51
CA ALA A 547 7.19 12.39 24.14
C ALA A 547 7.64 11.93 22.74
N ARG A 548 7.49 10.63 22.41
CA ARG A 548 7.80 10.09 21.07
C ARG A 548 6.90 10.68 19.98
N HIS A 549 5.61 10.84 20.25
CA HIS A 549 4.68 11.50 19.34
C HIS A 549 5.00 13.00 19.16
N VAL A 550 5.41 13.68 20.24
CA VAL A 550 5.85 15.08 20.18
C VAL A 550 7.10 15.22 19.31
N ASP A 551 8.08 14.32 19.46
CA ASP A 551 9.31 14.36 18.67
C ASP A 551 9.11 13.95 17.22
N GLN A 552 8.26 12.95 16.94
CA GLN A 552 7.87 12.63 15.57
C GLN A 552 7.11 13.78 14.91
N HIS A 553 6.19 14.43 15.62
CA HIS A 553 5.44 15.57 15.10
C HIS A 553 6.33 16.81 14.90
N ARG A 554 7.30 17.01 15.79
CA ARG A 554 8.33 18.03 15.65
C ARG A 554 9.18 17.76 14.40
N GLY A 555 9.67 16.53 14.24
CA GLY A 555 10.37 16.07 13.04
C GLY A 555 9.53 16.31 11.78
N TYR A 556 8.25 15.97 11.80
CA TYR A 556 7.33 16.20 10.68
C TYR A 556 7.22 17.67 10.28
N ARG A 557 7.05 18.58 11.24
CA ARG A 557 6.99 20.03 10.97
C ARG A 557 8.30 20.52 10.37
N ASP A 558 9.40 20.07 10.93
CA ASP A 558 10.77 20.43 10.58
C ASP A 558 11.14 19.98 9.16
N GLY A 559 10.89 18.70 8.84
CA GLY A 559 11.08 18.16 7.50
C GLY A 559 10.15 18.78 6.45
N ALA A 560 8.89 19.06 6.83
CA ALA A 560 7.95 19.74 5.96
C ALA A 560 8.39 21.17 5.63
N ASP A 561 8.89 21.93 6.61
CA ASP A 561 9.41 23.28 6.41
C ASP A 561 10.69 23.26 5.56
N LEU A 562 11.65 22.39 5.87
CA LEU A 562 12.89 22.26 5.09
C LEU A 562 12.60 21.95 3.62
N ALA A 563 11.71 20.98 3.34
CA ALA A 563 11.33 20.64 1.97
C ALA A 563 10.78 21.84 1.17
N THR A 564 10.20 22.85 1.83
CA THR A 564 9.73 24.05 1.13
C THR A 564 10.85 25.01 0.74
N ARG A 565 12.00 24.92 1.40
CA ARG A 565 13.18 25.80 1.25
C ARG A 565 14.31 25.16 0.46
N LEU A 566 14.30 23.83 0.31
CA LEU A 566 15.29 23.12 -0.49
C LEU A 566 15.16 23.46 -1.99
N PRO A 567 16.30 23.60 -2.70
CA PRO A 567 16.29 23.60 -4.16
C PRO A 567 15.67 22.32 -4.70
N LEU A 568 14.88 22.41 -5.76
CA LEU A 568 14.15 21.26 -6.29
C LEU A 568 15.06 20.14 -6.79
N GLN A 569 16.25 20.46 -7.28
CA GLN A 569 17.27 19.47 -7.65
C GLN A 569 17.81 18.68 -6.45
N VAL A 570 17.83 19.29 -5.27
CA VAL A 570 18.26 18.63 -4.02
C VAL A 570 17.14 17.73 -3.51
N LEU A 571 15.89 18.22 -3.60
CA LEU A 571 14.70 17.45 -3.25
C LEU A 571 14.47 16.26 -4.21
N GLU A 572 14.82 16.39 -5.49
CA GLU A 572 14.76 15.30 -6.48
C GLU A 572 15.68 14.12 -6.08
N ARG A 573 16.85 14.41 -5.52
CA ARG A 573 17.74 13.36 -4.97
C ARG A 573 17.15 12.68 -3.74
N ALA A 574 16.40 13.41 -2.90
CA ALA A 574 15.68 12.80 -1.78
C ALA A 574 14.58 11.84 -2.26
N ILE A 575 13.92 12.14 -3.38
CA ILE A 575 12.95 11.21 -4.00
C ILE A 575 13.63 9.92 -4.46
N ALA A 576 14.84 10.02 -5.03
CA ALA A 576 15.59 8.86 -5.51
C ALA A 576 15.96 7.87 -4.39
N THR A 577 16.08 8.35 -3.15
CA THR A 577 16.30 7.52 -1.96
C THR A 577 15.01 7.26 -1.17
N ASN A 578 13.85 7.53 -1.76
CA ASN A 578 12.54 7.41 -1.10
C ASN A 578 12.45 8.19 0.23
N PHE A 579 13.07 9.36 0.31
CA PHE A 579 13.17 10.22 1.49
C PHE A 579 13.87 9.56 2.70
N ASP A 580 14.65 8.51 2.49
CA ASP A 580 15.58 8.02 3.51
C ASP A 580 16.66 9.08 3.74
N VAL A 581 16.55 9.78 4.88
CA VAL A 581 17.40 10.91 5.27
C VAL A 581 18.86 10.50 5.39
N ALA A 582 19.14 9.33 5.96
CA ALA A 582 20.51 8.84 6.14
C ALA A 582 21.16 8.56 4.78
N ARG A 583 20.45 7.87 3.89
CA ARG A 583 20.93 7.54 2.55
C ARG A 583 21.03 8.76 1.63
N TRP A 584 20.10 9.70 1.76
CA TRP A 584 20.07 10.94 0.99
C TRP A 584 21.23 11.87 1.34
N LEU A 585 21.54 12.02 2.63
CA LEU A 585 22.56 12.94 3.11
C LEU A 585 23.97 12.33 3.14
N GLN A 586 24.10 11.00 3.07
CA GLN A 586 25.41 10.33 3.09
C GLN A 586 26.42 10.87 2.06
N PRO A 587 26.07 11.11 0.78
CA PRO A 587 26.98 11.72 -0.19
C PRO A 587 27.37 13.17 0.16
N TRP A 588 26.46 13.92 0.79
CA TRP A 588 26.71 15.30 1.21
C TRP A 588 27.62 15.36 2.43
N ARG A 589 27.42 14.45 3.40
CA ARG A 589 28.25 14.31 4.59
C ARG A 589 29.68 13.89 4.24
N GLU A 590 29.84 12.98 3.28
CA GLU A 590 31.16 12.56 2.79
C GLU A 590 31.90 13.72 2.12
N ARG A 591 31.22 14.46 1.23
CA ARG A 591 31.81 15.60 0.54
C ARG A 591 32.16 16.74 1.49
N TRP A 592 31.34 16.97 2.52
CA TRP A 592 31.66 17.91 3.59
C TRP A 592 32.90 17.45 4.37
N ARG A 593 33.01 16.17 4.73
CA ARG A 593 34.21 15.64 5.40
C ARG A 593 35.47 15.83 4.55
N GLN A 594 35.40 15.54 3.26
CA GLN A 594 36.52 15.74 2.33
C GLN A 594 36.95 17.21 2.28
N ALA A 595 35.99 18.13 2.14
CA ALA A 595 36.27 19.56 2.14
C ALA A 595 37.00 20.04 3.41
N VAL A 596 36.59 19.54 4.58
CA VAL A 596 37.21 19.89 5.88
C VAL A 596 38.59 19.24 6.05
N THR A 597 38.79 18.01 5.54
CA THR A 597 40.04 17.26 5.71
C THR A 597 41.12 17.71 4.73
N GLU A 598 40.74 18.06 3.50
CA GLU A 598 41.64 18.42 2.40
C GLU A 598 41.84 19.94 2.27
N ASN A 599 41.17 20.74 3.14
CA ASN A 599 41.16 22.20 3.08
C ASN A 599 40.77 22.74 1.69
N ASP A 600 39.81 22.06 1.06
CA ASP A 600 39.30 22.37 -0.28
C ASP A 600 38.32 23.55 -0.20
N ASP A 601 38.35 24.45 -1.19
CA ASP A 601 37.47 25.64 -1.31
C ASP A 601 36.02 25.27 -1.68
N PHE A 602 35.55 24.12 -1.21
CA PHE A 602 34.19 23.64 -1.45
C PHE A 602 33.18 24.50 -0.68
N ALA A 603 32.57 25.46 -1.38
CA ALA A 603 31.49 26.26 -0.86
C ALA A 603 30.27 25.38 -0.51
N LEU A 604 30.04 25.18 0.79
CA LEU A 604 28.89 24.42 1.27
C LEU A 604 27.58 25.11 0.90
N PRO A 605 26.59 24.36 0.37
CA PRO A 605 25.28 24.93 0.13
C PRO A 605 24.64 25.43 1.42
N GLU A 606 24.03 26.62 1.37
CA GLU A 606 23.44 27.31 2.54
C GLU A 606 22.40 26.46 3.30
N TRP A 607 21.72 25.53 2.61
CA TRP A 607 20.74 24.63 3.23
C TRP A 607 21.37 23.51 4.08
N LEU A 608 22.62 23.13 3.82
CA LEU A 608 23.24 21.94 4.40
C LEU A 608 23.62 22.16 5.88
N PRO A 609 24.24 23.29 6.29
CA PRO A 609 24.42 23.62 7.70
C PRO A 609 23.11 23.80 8.46
N LEU A 610 22.10 24.40 7.84
CA LEU A 610 20.76 24.51 8.44
C LEU A 610 20.12 23.14 8.69
N THR A 611 20.37 22.18 7.80
CA THR A 611 19.91 20.80 7.94
C THR A 611 20.68 20.07 9.05
N ALA A 612 21.97 20.34 9.22
CA ALA A 612 22.79 19.78 10.29
C ALA A 612 22.33 20.19 11.69
N ARG A 613 21.87 21.43 11.87
CA ARG A 613 21.27 21.87 13.15
C ARG A 613 20.05 21.05 13.58
N MET A 614 19.39 20.39 12.64
CA MET A 614 18.17 19.61 12.87
C MET A 614 18.47 18.11 12.96
N LEU A 615 19.42 17.63 12.15
CA LEU A 615 19.69 16.20 11.96
C LEU A 615 21.04 15.73 12.53
N GLY A 616 21.85 16.64 13.05
CA GLY A 616 23.12 16.34 13.72
C GLY A 616 24.03 15.45 12.87
N SER A 617 24.45 14.33 13.47
CA SER A 617 25.35 13.34 12.85
C SER A 617 24.85 12.71 11.54
N TYR A 618 23.55 12.82 11.19
CA TYR A 618 23.03 12.37 9.90
C TYR A 618 23.40 13.29 8.74
N ALA A 619 23.62 14.59 9.00
CA ALA A 619 23.87 15.60 7.97
C ALA A 619 25.31 16.14 7.99
N ALA A 620 25.94 16.20 9.16
CA ALA A 620 27.32 16.67 9.34
C ALA A 620 28.26 15.56 9.81
N PRO A 621 29.55 15.58 9.43
CA PRO A 621 30.58 14.71 9.99
C PRO A 621 30.84 15.02 11.48
N PRO A 622 31.31 14.04 12.27
CA PRO A 622 31.39 14.11 13.74
C PRO A 622 32.34 15.19 14.28
N ASP A 623 33.21 15.74 13.44
CA ASP A 623 34.25 16.70 13.81
C ASP A 623 33.77 18.17 13.74
N ILE A 624 32.48 18.40 13.47
CA ILE A 624 31.88 19.73 13.31
C ILE A 624 30.89 20.04 14.45
N ILE A 625 30.86 21.29 14.91
CA ILE A 625 30.04 21.78 16.05
C ILE A 625 28.55 21.39 15.91
N ASP A 626 27.99 21.40 14.70
CA ASP A 626 26.59 21.05 14.45
C ASP A 626 26.31 19.52 14.46
N SER A 627 27.28 18.65 14.77
CA SER A 627 27.15 17.18 14.72
C SER A 627 27.14 16.47 16.09
N HIS A 628 27.22 17.20 17.20
CA HIS A 628 27.36 16.65 18.56
C HIS A 628 26.16 15.84 19.07
N PHE A 629 25.04 15.83 18.35
CA PHE A 629 23.86 15.07 18.72
C PHE A 629 23.42 14.14 17.59
N THR A 630 22.75 13.06 17.96
CA THR A 630 22.05 12.19 17.02
C THR A 630 20.57 12.24 17.38
N PRO A 631 19.70 12.80 16.52
CA PRO A 631 18.28 12.88 16.79
C PRO A 631 17.67 11.49 17.01
N GLU A 632 16.61 11.42 17.83
CA GLU A 632 15.89 10.17 18.05
C GLU A 632 15.28 9.62 16.75
N PRO A 633 15.15 8.29 16.60
CA PRO A 633 14.55 7.67 15.42
C PRO A 633 13.14 8.18 15.09
N ALA A 634 12.35 8.51 16.13
CA ALA A 634 11.00 9.06 15.97
C ALA A 634 11.02 10.43 15.26
N TYR A 635 11.94 11.31 15.64
CA TYR A 635 12.16 12.61 14.99
C TYR A 635 12.58 12.46 13.52
N VAL A 636 13.54 11.56 13.24
CA VAL A 636 14.03 11.33 11.86
C VAL A 636 12.93 10.73 10.96
N THR A 637 12.11 9.84 11.51
CA THR A 637 10.95 9.27 10.82
C THR A 637 9.95 10.38 10.47
N GLY A 638 9.55 11.17 11.47
CA GLY A 638 8.70 12.33 11.27
C GLY A 638 9.25 13.29 10.21
N PHE A 639 10.54 13.59 10.27
CA PHE A 639 11.23 14.45 9.30
C PHE A 639 11.12 13.96 7.86
N SER A 640 11.32 12.66 7.65
CA SER A 640 11.17 12.01 6.34
C SER A 640 9.72 12.11 5.84
N ASP A 641 8.74 11.90 6.72
CA ASP A 641 7.32 11.99 6.41
C ASP A 641 6.89 13.42 6.07
N GLY A 642 7.42 14.41 6.78
CA GLY A 642 7.21 15.84 6.51
C GLY A 642 7.70 16.24 5.13
N MET A 643 8.91 15.82 4.76
CA MET A 643 9.46 16.07 3.42
C MET A 643 8.62 15.41 2.33
N ARG A 644 8.22 14.15 2.53
CA ARG A 644 7.37 13.38 1.61
C ARG A 644 6.01 14.04 1.42
N ALA A 645 5.38 14.49 2.51
CA ALA A 645 4.08 15.15 2.48
C ALA A 645 4.14 16.49 1.72
N SER A 646 5.19 17.29 1.95
CA SER A 646 5.43 18.54 1.23
C SER A 646 5.60 18.33 -0.28
N TRP A 647 6.32 17.28 -0.68
CA TRP A 647 6.48 16.90 -2.09
C TRP A 647 5.15 16.41 -2.71
N LYS A 648 4.44 15.49 -2.05
CA LYS A 648 3.15 14.96 -2.52
C LYS A 648 2.13 16.08 -2.74
N SER A 649 2.07 17.03 -1.81
CA SER A 649 1.22 18.22 -1.90
C SER A 649 1.59 19.11 -3.10
N ALA A 650 2.88 19.23 -3.43
CA ALA A 650 3.33 19.99 -4.59
C ALA A 650 2.92 19.34 -5.92
N VAL A 651 3.05 18.01 -6.02
CA VAL A 651 2.61 17.23 -7.19
C VAL A 651 1.09 17.34 -7.36
N GLN A 652 0.32 17.12 -6.30
CA GLN A 652 -1.16 17.20 -6.34
C GLN A 652 -1.67 18.58 -6.75
N ARG A 653 -0.97 19.66 -6.36
CA ARG A 653 -1.32 21.03 -6.71
C ARG A 653 -0.81 21.45 -8.10
N GLY A 654 -0.10 20.55 -8.80
CA GLY A 654 0.44 20.77 -10.15
C GLY A 654 1.62 21.74 -10.18
N TYR A 655 2.36 21.90 -9.08
CA TYR A 655 3.54 22.77 -9.04
C TYR A 655 4.77 22.12 -9.68
N VAL A 656 4.85 20.79 -9.63
CA VAL A 656 5.93 19.96 -10.17
C VAL A 656 5.33 18.75 -10.90
N PRO A 657 5.97 18.23 -11.96
CA PRO A 657 5.54 17.00 -12.62
C PRO A 657 5.56 15.80 -11.67
N SER A 658 4.61 14.87 -11.86
CA SER A 658 4.54 13.63 -11.09
C SER A 658 5.46 12.52 -11.61
N ASP A 659 5.84 12.56 -12.89
CA ASP A 659 6.71 11.58 -13.53
C ASP A 659 8.18 11.96 -13.32
N THR A 660 9.01 11.03 -12.86
CA THR A 660 10.42 11.27 -12.53
C THR A 660 11.25 11.65 -13.75
N LYS A 661 10.93 11.09 -14.92
CA LYS A 661 11.62 11.44 -16.17
C LYS A 661 11.23 12.84 -16.64
N ALA A 662 9.93 13.12 -16.69
CA ALA A 662 9.42 14.47 -16.98
C ALA A 662 9.92 15.49 -15.96
N LEU A 663 10.10 15.12 -14.69
CA LEU A 663 10.63 15.99 -13.64
C LEU A 663 12.07 16.39 -13.94
N ARG A 664 12.97 15.47 -14.30
CA ARG A 664 14.35 15.80 -14.64
C ARG A 664 14.44 16.76 -15.83
N ASP A 665 13.72 16.45 -16.90
CA ASP A 665 13.67 17.30 -18.10
C ASP A 665 13.06 18.67 -17.77
N TRP A 666 12.11 18.73 -16.84
CA TRP A 666 11.48 19.95 -16.37
C TRP A 666 12.41 20.79 -15.48
N LEU A 667 13.23 20.18 -14.63
CA LEU A 667 14.19 20.88 -13.76
C LEU A 667 15.30 21.58 -14.55
N LEU A 668 15.66 21.03 -15.72
CA LEU A 668 16.65 21.59 -16.64
C LEU A 668 16.14 22.79 -17.46
N GLN A 669 14.85 23.11 -17.40
CA GLN A 669 14.28 24.25 -18.12
C GLN A 669 14.57 25.57 -17.38
N SER A 670 14.93 26.61 -18.12
CA SER A 670 15.09 27.97 -17.58
C SER A 670 13.74 28.69 -17.44
N VAL A 671 13.54 29.38 -16.32
CA VAL A 671 12.46 30.37 -16.13
C VAL A 671 13.08 31.76 -16.21
N ARG A 672 12.46 32.66 -16.98
CA ARG A 672 12.85 34.07 -17.01
C ARG A 672 12.35 34.75 -15.74
N ASP A 673 13.28 35.29 -14.96
CA ASP A 673 12.95 36.12 -13.81
C ASP A 673 12.68 37.56 -14.23
N SER A 674 12.05 38.35 -13.35
CA SER A 674 11.67 39.75 -13.59
C SER A 674 12.85 40.69 -13.86
N THR A 675 14.08 40.23 -13.64
CA THR A 675 15.35 40.94 -13.88
C THR A 675 16.05 40.54 -15.19
N GLY A 676 15.45 39.66 -16.00
CA GLY A 676 15.99 39.27 -17.32
C GLY A 676 17.01 38.12 -17.29
N GLY A 677 17.44 37.65 -16.11
CA GLY A 677 18.24 36.43 -15.95
C GLY A 677 17.41 35.14 -16.08
N GLY A 678 18.00 34.10 -16.65
CA GLY A 678 17.38 32.77 -16.76
C GLY A 678 17.79 31.87 -15.59
N THR A 679 16.90 31.64 -14.64
CA THR A 679 17.14 30.72 -13.51
C THR A 679 16.63 29.34 -13.85
N LEU A 680 17.43 28.30 -13.61
CA LEU A 680 16.99 26.91 -13.82
C LEU A 680 15.90 26.55 -12.84
N ARG A 681 14.87 25.82 -13.28
CA ARG A 681 13.80 25.33 -12.38
C ARG A 681 14.35 24.47 -11.25
N GLY A 682 15.45 23.77 -11.45
CA GLY A 682 16.15 23.00 -10.42
C GLY A 682 16.65 23.83 -9.23
N GLN A 683 16.92 25.13 -9.42
CA GLN A 683 17.39 26.04 -8.38
C GLN A 683 16.24 26.72 -7.63
N LEU A 684 15.01 26.64 -8.15
CA LEU A 684 13.84 27.15 -7.46
C LEU A 684 13.48 26.26 -6.27
N THR A 685 12.80 26.86 -5.29
CA THR A 685 12.23 26.17 -4.14
C THR A 685 10.73 25.96 -4.31
N LEU A 686 10.15 24.99 -3.59
CA LEU A 686 8.69 24.80 -3.56
C LEU A 686 7.96 26.07 -3.06
N ARG A 687 8.57 26.85 -2.15
CA ARG A 687 8.03 28.12 -1.68
C ARG A 687 7.95 29.16 -2.80
N GLN A 688 8.98 29.27 -3.64
CA GLN A 688 8.99 30.15 -4.80
C GLN A 688 7.98 29.72 -5.88
N LEU A 689 7.84 28.42 -6.15
CA LEU A 689 6.81 27.93 -7.08
C LEU A 689 5.39 28.24 -6.61
N ARG A 690 5.13 28.13 -5.30
CA ARG A 690 3.85 28.50 -4.70
C ARG A 690 3.54 29.99 -4.91
N SER A 691 4.51 30.88 -4.71
CA SER A 691 4.32 32.32 -4.90
C SER A 691 4.13 32.69 -6.37
N VAL A 692 4.88 32.06 -7.29
CA VAL A 692 4.73 32.25 -8.74
C VAL A 692 3.35 31.75 -9.22
N SER A 693 2.90 30.57 -8.76
CA SER A 693 1.57 30.07 -9.10
C SER A 693 0.44 30.93 -8.51
N ALA A 694 0.61 31.48 -7.31
CA ALA A 694 -0.38 32.37 -6.71
C ALA A 694 -0.54 33.68 -7.52
N ARG A 695 0.58 34.30 -7.93
CA ARG A 695 0.61 35.47 -8.81
C ARG A 695 -0.01 35.15 -10.19
N ASN A 696 0.27 33.98 -10.76
CA ASN A 696 -0.31 33.56 -12.03
C ASN A 696 -1.82 33.29 -11.94
N ARG A 697 -2.30 32.75 -10.81
CA ARG A 697 -3.74 32.57 -10.57
C ARG A 697 -4.46 33.89 -10.35
N MET A 698 -3.86 34.82 -9.58
CA MET A 698 -4.42 36.17 -9.40
C MET A 698 -4.48 36.91 -10.74
N THR A 699 -3.40 36.94 -11.52
CA THR A 699 -3.42 37.60 -12.84
C THR A 699 -4.41 36.94 -13.81
N ALA A 700 -4.58 35.61 -13.76
CA ALA A 700 -5.61 34.91 -14.53
C ALA A 700 -7.04 35.24 -14.05
N ALA A 701 -7.24 35.40 -12.75
CA ALA A 701 -8.51 35.79 -12.14
C ALA A 701 -8.86 37.25 -12.49
N TRP A 702 -7.91 38.19 -12.33
CA TRP A 702 -8.04 39.58 -12.75
C TRP A 702 -8.32 39.70 -14.25
N LYS A 703 -7.65 38.91 -15.09
CA LYS A 703 -7.97 38.84 -16.53
C LYS A 703 -9.34 38.24 -16.82
N ARG A 704 -9.90 37.36 -15.98
CA ARG A 704 -11.28 36.86 -16.13
C ARG A 704 -12.28 37.92 -15.67
N ALA A 705 -12.06 38.53 -14.51
CA ALA A 705 -12.91 39.58 -13.95
C ALA A 705 -12.98 40.80 -14.89
N GLY A 706 -11.82 41.32 -15.34
CA GLY A 706 -11.78 42.43 -16.29
C GLY A 706 -12.46 42.09 -17.63
N ARG A 707 -12.46 40.82 -18.03
CA ARG A 707 -13.24 40.39 -19.20
C ARG A 707 -14.73 40.35 -18.92
N VAL A 708 -15.18 39.82 -17.79
CA VAL A 708 -16.62 39.86 -17.42
C VAL A 708 -17.11 41.31 -17.41
N VAL A 709 -16.34 42.24 -16.84
CA VAL A 709 -16.65 43.67 -16.87
C VAL A 709 -16.73 44.19 -18.31
N LEU A 710 -15.75 43.87 -19.16
CA LEU A 710 -15.76 44.26 -20.56
C LEU A 710 -17.00 43.74 -21.31
N TRP A 711 -17.40 42.47 -21.08
CA TRP A 711 -18.61 41.88 -21.66
C TRP A 711 -19.87 42.62 -21.19
N LEU A 712 -19.97 42.93 -19.89
CA LEU A 712 -21.11 43.68 -19.34
C LEU A 712 -21.21 45.10 -19.91
N ILE A 713 -20.08 45.82 -20.02
CA ILE A 713 -20.05 47.16 -20.63
C ILE A 713 -20.47 47.09 -22.11
N THR A 714 -19.98 46.09 -22.85
CA THR A 714 -20.35 45.91 -24.26
C THR A 714 -21.84 45.63 -24.42
N ILE A 715 -22.43 44.80 -23.55
CA ILE A 715 -23.87 44.51 -23.54
C ILE A 715 -24.67 45.76 -23.20
N PHE A 716 -24.25 46.53 -22.19
CA PHE A 716 -24.90 47.79 -21.79
C PHE A 716 -24.99 48.77 -22.97
N PHE A 717 -23.86 49.02 -23.65
CA PHE A 717 -23.87 49.89 -24.83
C PHE A 717 -24.68 49.31 -25.99
N GLY A 718 -24.68 47.98 -26.20
CA GLY A 718 -25.51 47.34 -27.22
C GLY A 718 -27.01 47.47 -26.96
N ILE A 719 -27.45 47.32 -25.71
CA ILE A 719 -28.85 47.56 -25.31
C ILE A 719 -29.19 49.05 -25.49
N GLY A 720 -28.28 49.95 -25.10
CA GLY A 720 -28.42 51.39 -25.30
C GLY A 720 -28.58 51.76 -26.78
N THR A 721 -27.81 51.14 -27.67
CA THR A 721 -27.94 51.32 -29.13
C THR A 721 -29.32 50.87 -29.62
N ILE A 722 -29.81 49.69 -29.20
CA ILE A 722 -31.14 49.20 -29.59
C ILE A 722 -32.23 50.16 -29.09
N ALA A 723 -32.14 50.60 -27.83
CA ALA A 723 -33.10 51.55 -27.26
C ALA A 723 -33.09 52.89 -27.99
N ALA A 724 -31.90 53.43 -28.32
CA ALA A 724 -31.75 54.68 -29.06
C ALA A 724 -32.37 54.58 -30.47
N ILE A 725 -32.15 53.47 -31.18
CA ILE A 725 -32.78 53.20 -32.49
C ILE A 725 -34.31 53.14 -32.37
N VAL A 726 -34.83 52.46 -31.33
CA VAL A 726 -36.28 52.36 -31.10
C VAL A 726 -36.89 53.75 -30.82
N ILE A 727 -36.28 54.54 -29.94
CA ILE A 727 -36.75 55.90 -29.61
C ILE A 727 -36.67 56.82 -30.84
N THR A 728 -35.63 56.67 -31.67
CA THR A 728 -35.54 57.37 -32.95
C THR A 728 -36.65 56.95 -33.92
N ALA A 729 -37.01 55.67 -33.96
CA ALA A 729 -38.07 55.16 -34.82
C ALA A 729 -39.48 55.56 -34.34
N THR A 730 -39.70 55.68 -33.03
CA THR A 730 -40.98 56.11 -32.44
C THR A 730 -41.11 57.63 -32.36
N GLY A 731 -40.02 58.38 -32.52
CA GLY A 731 -40.02 59.85 -32.53
C GLY A 731 -40.09 60.50 -31.14
N GLU A 732 -39.89 59.73 -30.06
CA GLU A 732 -40.16 60.15 -28.68
C GLU A 732 -38.97 60.85 -27.98
N TRP A 733 -38.02 61.43 -28.73
CA TRP A 733 -36.91 62.17 -28.12
C TRP A 733 -37.40 63.46 -27.42
N PRO A 734 -37.03 63.71 -26.14
CA PRO A 734 -37.42 64.93 -25.44
C PRO A 734 -36.82 66.16 -26.13
N GLN A 735 -37.71 67.06 -26.58
CA GLN A 735 -37.40 68.29 -27.34
C GLN A 735 -36.71 68.02 -28.70
N HIS A 736 -37.52 68.06 -29.77
CA HIS A 736 -37.14 67.82 -31.16
C HIS A 736 -36.09 68.81 -31.69
N THR A 737 -34.82 68.55 -31.40
CA THR A 737 -33.71 68.98 -32.26
C THR A 737 -33.04 67.74 -32.80
N THR A 738 -32.89 67.67 -34.13
CA THR A 738 -32.14 66.63 -34.85
C THR A 738 -30.77 66.33 -34.21
N LEU A 739 -30.20 67.33 -33.53
CA LEU A 739 -28.97 67.25 -32.77
C LEU A 739 -29.00 66.24 -31.61
N ASN A 740 -30.12 66.13 -30.88
CA ASN A 740 -30.26 65.19 -29.75
C ASN A 740 -30.38 63.73 -30.24
N THR A 741 -31.08 63.51 -31.36
CA THR A 741 -31.20 62.20 -32.00
C THR A 741 -29.85 61.70 -32.53
N VAL A 742 -29.06 62.59 -33.13
CA VAL A 742 -27.71 62.25 -33.62
C VAL A 742 -26.75 62.04 -32.45
N ALA A 743 -26.79 62.90 -31.44
CA ALA A 743 -25.94 62.78 -30.26
C ALA A 743 -26.23 61.50 -29.46
N GLY A 744 -27.50 61.15 -29.27
CA GLY A 744 -27.92 59.94 -28.56
C GLY A 744 -27.46 58.66 -29.26
N ASN A 745 -27.64 58.55 -30.58
CA ASN A 745 -27.20 57.38 -31.33
C ASN A 745 -25.67 57.26 -31.36
N LEU A 746 -24.94 58.35 -31.62
CA LEU A 746 -23.47 58.34 -31.62
C LEU A 746 -22.88 57.97 -30.25
N PHE A 747 -23.52 58.40 -29.17
CA PHE A 747 -23.06 58.12 -27.81
C PHE A 747 -23.06 56.62 -27.49
N TYR A 748 -24.03 55.86 -28.00
CA TYR A 748 -24.10 54.42 -27.75
C TYR A 748 -23.43 53.59 -28.86
N GLU A 749 -23.57 53.96 -30.14
CA GLU A 749 -23.04 53.20 -31.27
C GLU A 749 -21.51 53.19 -31.37
N VAL A 750 -20.86 54.35 -31.20
CA VAL A 750 -19.40 54.46 -31.37
C VAL A 750 -18.66 53.61 -30.32
N PRO A 751 -18.99 53.69 -29.01
CA PRO A 751 -18.38 52.81 -28.02
C PRO A 751 -18.75 51.34 -28.23
N PHE A 752 -19.98 51.02 -28.65
CA PHE A 752 -20.40 49.64 -28.88
C PHE A 752 -19.58 48.97 -29.98
N LEU A 753 -19.43 49.62 -31.14
CA LEU A 753 -18.64 49.07 -32.26
C LEU A 753 -17.15 48.93 -31.89
N GLY A 754 -16.59 49.91 -31.16
CA GLY A 754 -15.23 49.84 -30.65
C GLY A 754 -15.01 48.65 -29.71
N LEU A 755 -15.89 48.47 -28.73
CA LEU A 755 -15.80 47.36 -27.76
C LEU A 755 -16.06 45.99 -28.40
N LEU A 756 -17.02 45.91 -29.32
CA LEU A 756 -17.34 44.67 -30.05
C LEU A 756 -16.16 44.22 -30.93
N SER A 757 -15.49 45.16 -31.61
CA SER A 757 -14.31 44.86 -32.42
C SER A 757 -13.15 44.33 -31.56
N TYR A 758 -12.91 44.92 -30.39
CA TYR A 758 -11.91 44.47 -29.43
C TYR A 758 -12.23 43.08 -28.88
N LEU A 759 -13.51 42.80 -28.60
CA LEU A 759 -13.98 41.48 -28.15
C LEU A 759 -13.70 40.39 -29.19
N LEU A 760 -14.01 40.66 -30.46
CA LEU A 760 -13.75 39.75 -31.57
C LEU A 760 -12.24 39.47 -31.76
N PHE A 761 -11.40 40.49 -31.55
CA PHE A 761 -9.95 40.35 -31.58
C PHE A 761 -9.44 39.46 -30.43
N ASP A 762 -9.91 39.65 -29.19
CA ASP A 762 -9.50 38.78 -28.04
C ASP A 762 -9.92 37.32 -28.26
N ILE A 763 -11.11 37.08 -28.82
CA ILE A 763 -11.60 35.72 -29.15
C ILE A 763 -10.71 35.08 -30.23
N ARG A 764 -10.38 35.80 -31.31
CA ARG A 764 -9.50 35.30 -32.39
C ARG A 764 -8.09 34.98 -31.91
N LYS A 765 -7.53 35.79 -31.00
CA LYS A 765 -6.20 35.54 -30.42
C LYS A 765 -6.16 34.24 -29.61
N ARG A 766 -7.27 33.86 -28.98
CA ARG A 766 -7.39 32.62 -28.18
C ARG A 766 -7.56 31.37 -29.04
N THR A 767 -8.35 31.43 -30.11
CA THR A 767 -8.51 30.30 -31.02
C THR A 767 -7.20 29.96 -31.74
N LYS A 768 -6.38 30.95 -32.07
CA LYS A 768 -5.01 30.71 -32.56
C LYS A 768 -4.10 30.03 -31.53
N ARG A 769 -4.13 30.45 -30.25
CA ARG A 769 -3.33 29.82 -29.19
C ARG A 769 -3.73 28.38 -28.86
N LYS A 770 -4.99 27.99 -29.06
CA LYS A 770 -5.46 26.61 -28.84
C LYS A 770 -5.11 25.64 -29.98
N ARG A 771 -4.75 26.14 -31.17
CA ARG A 771 -4.39 25.31 -32.34
C ARG A 771 -2.89 25.03 -32.48
N GLY A 772 -2.04 25.73 -31.71
CA GLY A 772 -0.58 25.60 -31.79
C GLY A 772 0.06 24.91 -30.59
N ASN A 773 -0.69 24.08 -29.85
CA ASN A 773 -0.22 23.39 -28.64
C ASN A 773 -0.60 21.91 -28.68
#